data_AF-A0A182K7H1-F1
#
_entry.id   AF-A0A182K7H1-F1
#
_cell.length_a   1.000
_cell.length_b   1.000
_cell.length_c   1.000
_cell.angle_alpha   90.00
_cell.angle_beta   90.00
_cell.angle_gamma   90.00
#
_symmetry.space_group_name_H-M   'P 1'
#
loop_
_entity.id
_entity.type
_entity.pdbx_description
1 polymer ?
#
loop_
_entity_poly.entity_id
_entity_poly.type
_entity_poly.pdbx_seq_one_letter_code
_entity_poly.pdbx_strand_id
1 'polypeptide(L)'
;MNRESIYYLAEGSTESTFCYDEDRPRLPLPKLDHTLKRYLESLKPFGTAEELENTKKIIETFRKGVGAKLQTILEEKAAKEKNWVSMIMSLVAVGVSAMPRPHGDARDKLREYLALVPEDIRAELMTAIRNHEQPSDAFFEKVREQMLTQLEENKQFREFAEQKYAKFLDMLTPELREEVDALMQNWIRNGGVPHANEELREKMQQHFQQLKQSHFEQLLAKLSPALREQVQGVLSQAGQGRPQFNDEQRAAILLLIKISTDATVDKWWEDYAYCTLRMALIPYCVMVQPLLLDAVGLAAVPENFLKGPATCLHHNMVFWKLLRTERLRPIASADKKNVFSADLYRRLYNTARTPGIEMDKVESHFRTEREGPCPSHIIVLYGGRIFKIPGLDAKGDPLSPQDFLFTLQQIQVKVENEQVQHAGVPVLTNDDRTNWARNRQHLIELSARNKTMVREIEEAVALMILDTHCPQNFSDLAQLALTGDIHSKWTDKSCGTIAFKNGQMGCYGEHCCYDGSISMSISLYVMMSIAEEGVPDWDVPAENLILPEELVLDLDDTLREEIARMEKAADEMQNCVVVSMDQFQDYGKAFMKQHKIHPDAYVQTALLLTYYRLHGTFAPTYETAMMRQYYKGRTETCRSCSIESVRFIEAMESATTSDADKAKLFKVAANRQMELMNEARKGNGIDRHLFGLWCAAYDNGIPIPELYDDPLYSRSGGGGNFILSTSTLGYTINCGYVAPMCADGYGCFYTMLEDCIWAIFSAYRDSTVTSGHKFQQTFHQMKAPTVLLLLVASSCCIASPFPQGRSEVIPEETLDLVYDSFVTVFRTVQATYPPELLQEIATELLATGGRFQFSEGLTAQLDEKNGEVRANLKFALEEIAITAAGLDGADELVMSKVHDYLDYAVDVLVGSVPMDVVEALVVEVLEKQGSFDFTPELESMLGEALAAAKVELRKVIDYEFELFEDLIALDEETRALIYQGIDYMADETYQAIPWKLLEDIVYEVIENEGVIDLSDELNERIEETLESLRQKLREVARVVSDEDEDEWFFQLKDILDKATDLWE
;
A
#
# COMPACT_ATOMS: atom_id res chain seq x y z
N MET A 1 -14.01 14.74 -18.57
CA MET A 1 -12.65 14.68 -19.13
C MET A 1 -12.70 13.84 -20.40
N ASN A 2 -11.96 14.20 -21.45
CA ASN A 2 -11.87 13.42 -22.69
C ASN A 2 -10.56 12.62 -22.74
N ARG A 3 -10.51 11.57 -23.56
CA ARG A 3 -9.40 10.62 -23.68
C ARG A 3 -8.13 11.31 -24.17
N GLU A 4 -8.26 12.25 -25.10
CA GLU A 4 -7.15 13.03 -25.65
C GLU A 4 -6.36 13.76 -24.55
N SER A 5 -7.06 14.45 -23.64
CA SER A 5 -6.44 15.18 -22.53
C SER A 5 -5.78 14.28 -21.47
N ILE A 6 -6.20 13.02 -21.35
CA ILE A 6 -5.69 12.08 -20.35
C ILE A 6 -4.51 11.30 -20.90
N TYR A 7 -4.61 10.79 -22.12
CA TYR A 7 -3.73 9.74 -22.64
C TYR A 7 -2.79 10.18 -23.75
N TYR A 8 -3.10 11.26 -24.47
CA TYR A 8 -2.30 11.66 -25.63
C TYR A 8 -1.38 12.82 -25.27
N LEU A 9 -0.12 12.72 -25.68
CA LEU A 9 0.76 13.88 -25.74
C LEU A 9 0.31 14.83 -26.86
N ALA A 10 0.46 16.13 -26.64
CA ALA A 10 0.16 17.13 -27.66
C ALA A 10 1.05 16.92 -28.89
N GLU A 11 0.51 17.22 -30.07
CA GLU A 11 1.26 17.16 -31.32
C GLU A 11 2.49 18.08 -31.24
N GLY A 12 3.66 17.55 -31.65
CA GLY A 12 4.93 18.27 -31.53
C GLY A 12 5.55 18.30 -30.13
N SER A 13 4.93 17.69 -29.10
CA SER A 13 5.56 17.59 -27.77
C SER A 13 6.91 16.87 -27.84
N THR A 14 7.88 17.40 -27.12
CA THR A 14 9.22 16.83 -26.92
C THR A 14 9.25 15.79 -25.79
N GLU A 15 8.19 15.73 -24.96
CA GLU A 15 8.02 14.71 -23.94
C GLU A 15 7.81 13.32 -24.57
N SER A 16 8.11 12.26 -23.81
CA SER A 16 7.79 10.89 -24.18
C SER A 16 7.25 10.12 -22.98
N THR A 17 6.54 9.02 -23.21
CA THR A 17 5.90 8.23 -22.14
C THR A 17 6.81 7.90 -20.95
N PHE A 18 8.08 7.60 -21.23
CA PHE A 18 9.05 7.14 -20.23
C PHE A 18 10.09 8.22 -19.86
N CYS A 19 9.97 9.46 -20.36
CA CYS A 19 11.03 10.47 -20.22
C CYS A 19 11.31 10.87 -18.75
N TYR A 20 10.32 10.75 -17.87
CA TYR A 20 10.45 11.08 -16.45
C TYR A 20 10.87 9.91 -15.55
N ASP A 21 10.94 8.67 -16.07
CA ASP A 21 11.18 7.49 -15.24
C ASP A 21 12.55 7.54 -14.56
N GLU A 22 13.60 7.92 -15.28
CA GLU A 22 14.96 8.00 -14.72
C GLU A 22 15.15 9.14 -13.71
N ASP A 23 14.35 10.20 -13.82
CA ASP A 23 14.40 11.36 -12.93
C ASP A 23 13.50 11.21 -11.70
N ARG A 24 12.80 10.08 -11.55
CA ARG A 24 11.98 9.84 -10.35
C ARG A 24 12.84 9.80 -9.08
N PRO A 25 12.34 10.35 -7.96
CA PRO A 25 13.02 10.25 -6.68
C PRO A 25 13.31 8.80 -6.29
N ARG A 26 14.38 8.60 -5.52
CA ARG A 26 14.70 7.29 -4.96
C ARG A 26 13.59 6.84 -4.02
N LEU A 27 13.35 5.53 -3.97
CA LEU A 27 12.48 4.95 -2.96
C LEU A 27 13.13 5.20 -1.58
N PRO A 28 12.47 5.91 -0.66
CA PRO A 28 13.03 6.17 0.66
C PRO A 28 13.14 4.86 1.46
N LEU A 29 14.12 4.82 2.36
CA LEU A 29 14.29 3.74 3.34
C LEU A 29 13.89 4.29 4.70
N PRO A 30 12.83 3.76 5.35
CA PRO A 30 12.46 4.20 6.70
C PRO A 30 13.58 3.96 7.71
N LYS A 31 13.60 4.77 8.78
CA LYS A 31 14.46 4.50 9.94
C LYS A 31 13.94 3.26 10.69
N LEU A 32 14.85 2.43 11.20
CA LEU A 32 14.50 1.23 11.96
C LEU A 32 13.58 1.54 13.16
N ASP A 33 13.93 2.54 13.97
CA ASP A 33 13.15 2.91 15.17
C ASP A 33 11.71 3.33 14.81
N HIS A 34 11.53 4.06 13.70
CA HIS A 34 10.21 4.44 13.18
C HIS A 34 9.39 3.19 12.84
N THR A 35 9.98 2.27 12.07
CA THR A 35 9.33 1.03 11.67
C THR A 35 8.95 0.17 12.86
N LEU A 36 9.81 0.04 13.87
CA LEU A 36 9.53 -0.77 15.06
C LEU A 36 8.46 -0.14 15.96
N LYS A 37 8.45 1.19 16.10
CA LYS A 37 7.39 1.92 16.81
C LYS A 37 6.03 1.70 16.13
N ARG A 38 5.96 1.92 14.82
CA ARG A 38 4.75 1.73 14.02
C ARG A 38 4.30 0.27 13.97
N TYR A 39 5.23 -0.67 13.90
CA TYR A 39 4.93 -2.09 13.99
C TYR A 39 4.22 -2.41 15.30
N LEU A 40 4.78 -2.01 16.44
CA LEU A 40 4.15 -2.21 17.76
C LEU A 40 2.76 -1.56 17.85
N GLU A 41 2.59 -0.35 17.31
CA GLU A 41 1.28 0.31 17.24
C GLU A 41 0.26 -0.52 16.46
N SER A 42 0.67 -1.13 15.34
CA SER A 42 -0.20 -1.98 14.53
C SER A 42 -0.59 -3.30 15.19
N LEU A 43 0.11 -3.72 16.26
CA LEU A 43 -0.22 -4.95 17.00
C LEU A 43 -1.30 -4.74 18.05
N LYS A 44 -1.52 -3.50 18.50
CA LYS A 44 -2.44 -3.18 19.61
C LYS A 44 -3.86 -3.75 19.43
N PRO A 45 -4.46 -3.79 18.22
CA PRO A 45 -5.77 -4.41 18.02
C PRO A 45 -5.83 -5.93 18.24
N PHE A 46 -4.69 -6.62 18.22
CA PHE A 46 -4.63 -8.09 18.10
C PHE A 46 -3.95 -8.79 19.29
N GLY A 47 -3.23 -8.04 20.12
CA GLY A 47 -2.45 -8.58 21.24
C GLY A 47 -3.04 -8.25 22.61
N THR A 48 -2.94 -9.20 23.54
CA THR A 48 -3.18 -8.90 24.96
C THR A 48 -2.07 -8.02 25.53
N ALA A 49 -2.32 -7.42 26.71
CA ALA A 49 -1.28 -6.65 27.41
C ALA A 49 0.01 -7.46 27.64
N GLU A 50 -0.11 -8.76 27.97
CA GLU A 50 1.03 -9.66 28.17
C GLU A 50 1.77 -9.95 26.85
N GLU A 51 1.03 -10.25 25.78
CA GLU A 51 1.63 -10.53 24.46
C GLU A 51 2.35 -9.29 23.93
N LEU A 52 1.74 -8.11 24.02
CA LEU A 52 2.34 -6.84 23.59
C LEU A 52 3.61 -6.53 24.39
N GLU A 53 3.62 -6.80 25.69
CA GLU A 53 4.81 -6.60 26.53
C GLU A 53 5.94 -7.58 26.17
N ASN A 54 5.60 -8.82 25.81
CA ASN A 54 6.58 -9.76 25.28
C ASN A 54 7.14 -9.29 23.94
N THR A 55 6.28 -8.86 23.00
CA THR A 55 6.72 -8.34 21.70
C THR A 55 7.58 -7.10 21.84
N LYS A 56 7.31 -6.19 22.79
CA LYS A 56 8.22 -5.06 23.08
C LYS A 56 9.64 -5.52 23.42
N LYS A 57 9.78 -6.60 24.19
CA LYS A 57 11.10 -7.18 24.53
C LYS A 57 11.79 -7.77 23.29
N ILE A 58 11.03 -8.47 22.44
CA ILE A 58 11.52 -9.00 21.15
C ILE A 58 11.98 -7.84 20.25
N ILE A 59 11.18 -6.78 20.13
CA ILE A 59 11.48 -5.56 19.38
C ILE A 59 12.75 -4.90 19.91
N GLU A 60 12.89 -4.68 21.22
CA GLU A 60 14.10 -4.07 21.78
C GLU A 60 15.35 -4.93 21.57
N THR A 61 15.22 -6.26 21.68
CA THR A 61 16.30 -7.20 21.39
C THR A 61 16.70 -7.14 19.91
N PHE A 62 15.71 -7.10 19.02
CA PHE A 62 15.92 -6.95 17.58
C PHE A 62 16.60 -5.61 17.26
N ARG A 63 16.07 -4.51 17.77
CA ARG A 63 16.54 -3.14 17.59
C ARG A 63 18.01 -2.97 17.98
N LYS A 64 18.41 -3.49 19.15
CA LYS A 64 19.79 -3.39 19.67
C LYS A 64 20.73 -4.48 19.12
N GLY A 65 20.18 -5.52 18.50
CA GLY A 65 20.91 -6.69 18.05
C GLY A 65 20.94 -6.83 16.53
N VAL A 66 20.37 -7.94 16.03
CA VAL A 66 20.43 -8.29 14.61
C VAL A 66 19.70 -7.29 13.71
N GLY A 67 18.65 -6.61 14.20
CA GLY A 67 17.90 -5.61 13.45
C GLY A 67 18.74 -4.40 13.05
N ALA A 68 19.55 -3.85 13.94
CA ALA A 68 20.48 -2.77 13.60
C ALA A 68 21.50 -3.20 12.54
N LYS A 69 22.00 -4.44 12.62
CA LYS A 69 22.92 -4.98 11.60
C LYS A 69 22.24 -5.11 10.24
N LEU A 70 21.00 -5.61 10.20
CA LEU A 70 20.22 -5.74 8.97
C LEU A 70 19.86 -4.36 8.39
N GLN A 71 19.56 -3.39 9.23
CA GLN A 71 19.35 -2.00 8.84
C GLN A 71 20.58 -1.43 8.13
N THR A 72 21.79 -1.62 8.68
CA THR A 72 23.02 -1.17 8.03
C THR A 72 23.19 -1.81 6.64
N ILE A 73 22.90 -3.10 6.49
CA ILE A 73 22.94 -3.79 5.18
C ILE A 73 21.95 -3.14 4.20
N LEU A 74 20.73 -2.81 4.66
CA LEU A 74 19.74 -2.13 3.82
C LEU A 74 20.15 -0.70 3.46
N GLU A 75 20.73 0.05 4.38
CA GLU A 75 21.23 1.41 4.13
C GLU A 75 22.36 1.41 3.10
N GLU A 76 23.29 0.46 3.20
CA GLU A 76 24.34 0.28 2.19
C GLU A 76 23.76 -0.08 0.81
N LYS A 77 22.68 -0.87 0.77
CA LYS A 77 21.96 -1.20 -0.47
C LYS A 77 21.24 0.03 -1.03
N ALA A 78 20.48 0.75 -0.20
CA ALA A 78 19.73 1.95 -0.58
C ALA A 78 20.63 3.12 -1.01
N ALA A 79 21.86 3.20 -0.50
CA ALA A 79 22.85 4.16 -0.97
C ALA A 79 23.24 3.87 -2.44
N LYS A 80 23.37 2.59 -2.82
CA LYS A 80 23.81 2.15 -4.15
C LYS A 80 22.66 2.14 -5.17
N GLU A 81 21.43 1.89 -4.74
CA GLU A 81 20.28 1.68 -5.63
C GLU A 81 19.26 2.83 -5.52
N LYS A 82 18.65 3.22 -6.65
CA LYS A 82 17.52 4.18 -6.62
C LYS A 82 16.26 3.55 -6.01
N ASN A 83 16.16 2.22 -6.04
CA ASN A 83 15.06 1.47 -5.47
C ASN A 83 15.63 0.20 -4.83
N TRP A 84 15.80 0.23 -3.51
CA TRP A 84 16.36 -0.86 -2.71
C TRP A 84 15.48 -2.12 -2.64
N VAL A 85 14.26 -2.06 -3.20
CA VAL A 85 13.34 -3.19 -3.32
C VAL A 85 13.37 -3.81 -4.74
N SER A 86 13.93 -3.11 -5.75
CA SER A 86 13.87 -3.50 -7.17
C SER A 86 15.07 -3.03 -8.05
N MET A 87 16.24 -3.70 -8.02
CA MET A 87 17.12 -4.11 -9.16
C MET A 87 18.61 -4.40 -8.84
N ILE A 88 19.15 -5.47 -9.48
CA ILE A 88 20.41 -5.67 -10.26
C ILE A 88 21.77 -5.05 -9.79
N MET A 89 22.58 -5.85 -9.08
CA MET A 89 24.00 -6.26 -9.34
C MET A 89 24.65 -6.92 -8.10
N SER A 90 25.44 -7.96 -8.30
CA SER A 90 25.59 -9.11 -7.37
C SER A 90 26.95 -9.35 -6.69
N LEU A 91 26.92 -9.94 -5.48
CA LEU A 91 27.63 -11.15 -4.93
C LEU A 91 27.58 -11.07 -3.38
N VAL A 92 27.12 -12.08 -2.62
CA VAL A 92 27.73 -13.41 -2.42
C VAL A 92 26.67 -14.41 -1.94
N ALA A 93 26.50 -15.52 -2.67
CA ALA A 93 26.09 -16.83 -2.15
C ALA A 93 27.06 -17.84 -2.78
N VAL A 94 27.52 -18.94 -2.19
CA VAL A 94 26.75 -20.05 -1.60
C VAL A 94 27.71 -20.91 -0.76
N GLY A 95 27.19 -21.52 0.31
CA GLY A 95 27.78 -22.70 0.93
C GLY A 95 26.73 -23.54 1.66
N VAL A 96 26.32 -24.64 1.00
CA VAL A 96 25.47 -25.76 1.45
C VAL A 96 23.99 -25.68 1.08
N SER A 97 23.56 -26.81 0.53
CA SER A 97 22.40 -27.14 -0.28
C SER A 97 21.06 -27.22 0.44
N ALA A 98 20.00 -26.91 -0.31
CA ALA A 98 18.71 -27.62 -0.40
C ALA A 98 18.23 -28.38 0.86
N MET A 99 17.25 -27.80 1.56
CA MET A 99 16.10 -28.49 2.17
C MET A 99 15.02 -27.44 2.54
N PRO A 100 13.74 -27.85 2.68
CA PRO A 100 12.56 -27.09 2.22
C PRO A 100 12.18 -25.89 3.10
N ARG A 101 11.53 -24.88 2.51
CA ARG A 101 10.78 -23.87 3.27
C ARG A 101 9.57 -24.53 3.99
N PRO A 102 9.21 -24.04 5.18
CA PRO A 102 8.21 -24.65 6.05
C PRO A 102 6.81 -24.41 5.49
N HIS A 103 6.11 -25.48 5.15
CA HIS A 103 4.65 -25.45 4.97
C HIS A 103 4.01 -26.28 6.07
N GLY A 104 3.12 -25.65 6.84
CA GLY A 104 2.49 -26.17 8.05
C GLY A 104 3.39 -25.97 9.26
N ASP A 105 2.87 -25.32 10.31
CA ASP A 105 3.56 -25.13 11.59
C ASP A 105 4.29 -26.42 11.95
N ALA A 106 5.62 -26.34 12.08
CA ALA A 106 6.41 -27.51 12.46
C ALA A 106 5.89 -28.06 13.79
N ARG A 107 5.25 -27.24 14.64
CA ARG A 107 4.58 -27.69 15.86
C ARG A 107 3.21 -28.31 15.60
N ASP A 108 2.44 -27.89 14.60
CA ASP A 108 1.16 -28.54 14.27
C ASP A 108 1.35 -29.85 13.51
N LYS A 109 2.33 -29.91 12.59
CA LYS A 109 2.78 -31.19 12.02
C LYS A 109 3.40 -32.08 13.09
N LEU A 110 4.23 -31.55 13.99
CA LEU A 110 4.75 -32.34 15.11
C LEU A 110 3.62 -32.76 16.06
N ARG A 111 2.56 -31.97 16.25
CA ARG A 111 1.35 -32.35 17.02
C ARG A 111 0.52 -33.40 16.31
N GLU A 112 0.35 -33.33 14.99
CA GLU A 112 -0.28 -34.39 14.19
C GLU A 112 0.55 -35.67 14.24
N TYR A 113 1.87 -35.58 14.05
CA TYR A 113 2.79 -36.72 14.18
C TYR A 113 2.77 -37.30 15.60
N LEU A 114 2.77 -36.45 16.63
CA LEU A 114 2.67 -36.86 18.03
C LEU A 114 1.29 -37.46 18.34
N ALA A 115 0.20 -36.99 17.72
CA ALA A 115 -1.14 -37.56 17.86
C ALA A 115 -1.27 -38.96 17.23
N LEU A 116 -0.43 -39.28 16.24
CA LEU A 116 -0.30 -40.63 15.67
C LEU A 116 0.57 -41.56 16.54
N VAL A 117 1.32 -41.01 17.50
CA VAL A 117 2.09 -41.78 18.49
C VAL A 117 1.17 -42.17 19.66
N PRO A 118 1.11 -43.47 20.03
CA PRO A 118 0.36 -43.97 21.17
C PRO A 118 0.66 -43.16 22.41
N GLU A 119 -0.39 -42.87 23.17
CA GLU A 119 -0.33 -41.95 24.30
C GLU A 119 0.76 -42.34 25.31
N ASP A 120 1.05 -43.63 25.49
CA ASP A 120 2.07 -44.11 26.41
C ASP A 120 3.51 -43.80 25.93
N ILE A 121 3.79 -43.97 24.63
CA ILE A 121 5.10 -43.61 24.03
C ILE A 121 5.26 -42.07 24.06
N ARG A 122 4.22 -41.34 23.65
CA ARG A 122 4.24 -39.88 23.65
C ARG A 122 4.42 -39.31 25.06
N ALA A 123 3.75 -39.88 26.07
CA ALA A 123 3.89 -39.44 27.45
C ALA A 123 5.31 -39.68 28.01
N GLU A 124 5.93 -40.82 27.68
CA GLU A 124 7.30 -41.15 28.10
C GLU A 124 8.32 -40.22 27.43
N LEU A 125 8.18 -39.96 26.12
CA LEU A 125 9.04 -39.03 25.39
C LEU A 125 8.93 -37.60 25.92
N MET A 126 7.71 -37.13 26.19
CA MET A 126 7.48 -35.79 26.73
C MET A 126 7.99 -35.66 28.17
N THR A 127 7.95 -36.74 28.95
CA THR A 127 8.54 -36.78 30.30
C THR A 127 10.06 -36.74 30.25
N ALA A 128 10.69 -37.52 29.36
CA ALA A 128 12.14 -37.53 29.15
C ALA A 128 12.64 -36.16 28.67
N ILE A 129 11.94 -35.53 27.71
CA ILE A 129 12.25 -34.18 27.22
C ILE A 129 12.12 -33.15 28.34
N ARG A 130 11.04 -33.21 29.13
CA ARG A 130 10.79 -32.27 30.23
C ARG A 130 11.83 -32.41 31.35
N ASN A 131 12.37 -33.60 31.56
CA ASN A 131 13.38 -33.88 32.58
C ASN A 131 14.82 -33.82 32.05
N HIS A 132 15.03 -33.53 30.76
CA HIS A 132 16.35 -33.59 30.09
C HIS A 132 17.06 -34.95 30.21
N GLU A 133 16.29 -36.03 30.22
CA GLU A 133 16.78 -37.41 30.32
C GLU A 133 16.70 -38.11 28.95
N GLN A 134 17.55 -39.11 28.72
CA GLN A 134 17.38 -39.97 27.54
C GLN A 134 16.22 -40.95 27.77
N PRO A 135 15.33 -41.16 26.78
CA PRO A 135 14.30 -42.18 26.86
C PRO A 135 14.88 -43.57 27.12
N SER A 136 14.13 -44.44 27.79
CA SER A 136 14.60 -45.77 28.18
C SER A 136 14.85 -46.69 26.97
N ASP A 137 15.71 -47.71 27.12
CA ASP A 137 15.88 -48.72 26.06
C ASP A 137 14.56 -49.45 25.72
N ALA A 138 13.66 -49.57 26.71
CA ALA A 138 12.31 -50.12 26.52
C ALA A 138 11.40 -49.20 25.69
N PHE A 139 11.58 -47.87 25.76
CA PHE A 139 10.90 -46.90 24.90
C PHE A 139 11.31 -47.09 23.44
N PHE A 140 12.60 -47.26 23.17
CA PHE A 140 13.08 -47.44 21.80
C PHE A 140 12.60 -48.75 21.18
N GLU A 141 12.51 -49.85 21.95
CA GLU A 141 11.91 -51.08 21.41
C GLU A 141 10.40 -51.00 21.20
N LYS A 142 9.67 -50.23 22.02
CA LYS A 142 8.25 -49.94 21.75
C LYS A 142 8.04 -49.14 20.46
N VAL A 143 8.84 -48.07 20.24
CA VAL A 143 8.79 -47.28 19.01
C VAL A 143 9.10 -48.15 17.79
N ARG A 144 10.07 -49.06 17.93
CA ARG A 144 10.45 -49.99 16.88
C ARG A 144 9.33 -50.97 16.50
N GLU A 145 8.69 -51.65 17.45
CA GLU A 145 7.55 -52.55 17.17
C GLU A 145 6.44 -51.80 16.44
N GLN A 146 6.21 -50.55 16.82
CA GLN A 146 5.16 -49.75 16.23
C GLN A 146 5.48 -49.26 14.81
N MET A 147 6.73 -48.87 14.54
CA MET A 147 7.17 -48.51 13.19
C MET A 147 7.15 -49.70 12.24
N LEU A 148 7.50 -50.90 12.72
CA LEU A 148 7.37 -52.13 11.95
C LEU A 148 5.90 -52.42 11.61
N THR A 149 5.00 -52.24 12.58
CA THR A 149 3.55 -52.38 12.37
C THR A 149 3.02 -51.37 11.33
N GLN A 150 3.46 -50.10 11.39
CA GLN A 150 3.07 -49.07 10.40
C GLN A 150 3.64 -49.34 9.00
N LEU A 151 4.87 -49.86 8.88
CA LEU A 151 5.43 -50.27 7.58
C LEU A 151 4.69 -51.47 6.97
N GLU A 152 4.10 -52.34 7.80
CA GLU A 152 3.30 -53.48 7.36
C GLU A 152 1.85 -53.10 7.00
N GLU A 153 1.22 -52.20 7.78
CA GLU A 153 -0.21 -51.90 7.67
C GLU A 153 -0.52 -50.61 6.88
N ASN A 154 0.43 -49.66 6.77
CA ASN A 154 0.22 -48.35 6.14
C ASN A 154 0.97 -48.21 4.80
N LYS A 155 0.23 -48.42 3.71
CA LYS A 155 0.75 -48.41 2.33
C LYS A 155 1.41 -47.07 1.94
N GLN A 156 0.87 -45.92 2.35
CA GLN A 156 1.44 -44.61 2.01
C GLN A 156 2.76 -44.35 2.74
N PHE A 157 2.86 -44.76 4.00
CA PHE A 157 4.11 -44.61 4.76
C PHE A 157 5.23 -45.47 4.15
N ARG A 158 4.89 -46.67 3.72
CA ARG A 158 5.81 -47.58 3.02
C ARG A 158 6.30 -47.01 1.68
N GLU A 159 5.41 -46.52 0.82
CA GLU A 159 5.78 -45.93 -0.48
C GLU A 159 6.68 -44.70 -0.32
N PHE A 160 6.43 -43.85 0.68
CA PHE A 160 7.28 -42.70 0.99
C PHE A 160 8.70 -43.10 1.42
N ALA A 161 8.81 -44.10 2.31
CA ALA A 161 10.09 -44.62 2.76
C ALA A 161 10.89 -45.25 1.60
N GLU A 162 10.23 -46.03 0.74
CA GLU A 162 10.83 -46.65 -0.44
C GLU A 162 11.37 -45.62 -1.45
N GLN A 163 10.64 -44.52 -1.71
CA GLN A 163 11.10 -43.45 -2.62
C GLN A 163 12.33 -42.70 -2.12
N LYS A 164 12.38 -42.38 -0.82
CA LYS A 164 13.53 -41.67 -0.23
C LYS A 164 14.77 -42.54 -0.23
N TYR A 165 14.57 -43.84 0.01
CA TYR A 165 15.65 -44.81 -0.02
C TYR A 165 16.22 -45.03 -1.42
N ALA A 166 15.36 -45.13 -2.44
CA ALA A 166 15.79 -45.27 -3.84
C ALA A 166 16.68 -44.10 -4.31
N LYS A 167 16.29 -42.85 -3.99
CA LYS A 167 17.08 -41.65 -4.33
C LYS A 167 18.45 -41.62 -3.66
N PHE A 168 18.56 -42.09 -2.43
CA PHE A 168 19.84 -42.18 -1.74
C PHE A 168 20.77 -43.20 -2.41
N LEU A 169 20.23 -44.35 -2.80
CA LEU A 169 21.01 -45.37 -3.50
C LEU A 169 21.48 -44.92 -4.90
N ASP A 170 20.73 -44.06 -5.61
CA ASP A 170 21.14 -43.50 -6.93
C ASP A 170 22.39 -42.62 -6.85
N MET A 171 22.74 -42.13 -5.66
CA MET A 171 23.94 -41.29 -5.46
C MET A 171 25.22 -42.11 -5.25
N LEU A 172 25.10 -43.43 -5.10
CA LEU A 172 26.21 -44.34 -4.83
C LEU A 172 26.70 -45.02 -6.11
N THR A 173 27.97 -45.45 -6.14
CA THR A 173 28.42 -46.35 -7.23
C THR A 173 27.62 -47.66 -7.19
N PRO A 174 27.51 -48.40 -8.31
CA PRO A 174 26.82 -49.69 -8.33
C PRO A 174 27.26 -50.64 -7.21
N GLU A 175 28.56 -50.66 -6.90
CA GLU A 175 29.13 -51.51 -5.85
C GLU A 175 28.74 -51.05 -4.44
N LEU A 176 28.81 -49.74 -4.17
CA LEU A 176 28.40 -49.17 -2.88
C LEU A 176 26.88 -49.25 -2.69
N ARG A 177 26.12 -49.06 -3.76
CA ARG A 177 24.67 -49.24 -3.80
C ARG A 177 24.29 -50.65 -3.40
N GLU A 178 24.93 -51.68 -3.95
CA GLU A 178 24.67 -53.08 -3.58
C GLU A 178 25.07 -53.37 -2.13
N GLU A 179 26.22 -52.90 -1.65
CA GLU A 179 26.65 -53.14 -0.27
C GLU A 179 25.74 -52.43 0.77
N VAL A 180 25.31 -51.20 0.47
CA VAL A 180 24.40 -50.42 1.34
C VAL A 180 22.97 -50.96 1.27
N ASP A 181 22.49 -51.38 0.10
CA ASP A 181 21.20 -52.04 -0.04
C ASP A 181 21.16 -53.38 0.68
N ALA A 182 22.19 -54.22 0.54
CA ALA A 182 22.29 -55.48 1.28
C ALA A 182 22.30 -55.28 2.81
N LEU A 183 23.00 -54.25 3.31
CA LEU A 183 23.03 -53.89 4.74
C LEU A 183 21.63 -53.53 5.25
N MET A 184 20.92 -52.69 4.49
CA MET A 184 19.58 -52.21 4.85
C MET A 184 18.52 -53.31 4.71
N GLN A 185 18.59 -54.14 3.66
CA GLN A 185 17.70 -55.29 3.48
C GLN A 185 17.92 -56.38 4.53
N ASN A 186 19.14 -56.50 5.06
CA ASN A 186 19.44 -57.38 6.18
C ASN A 186 18.87 -56.82 7.49
N TRP A 187 18.99 -55.50 7.71
CA TRP A 187 18.34 -54.83 8.83
C TRP A 187 16.81 -54.97 8.78
N ILE A 188 16.20 -54.74 7.61
CA ILE A 188 14.75 -54.88 7.42
C ILE A 188 14.29 -56.32 7.72
N ARG A 189 15.07 -57.34 7.30
CA ARG A 189 14.70 -58.75 7.53
C ARG A 189 14.97 -59.26 8.94
N ASN A 190 16.05 -58.81 9.58
CA ASN A 190 16.55 -59.42 10.82
C ASN A 190 16.55 -58.46 12.03
N GLY A 191 16.16 -57.19 11.84
CA GLY A 191 15.86 -56.23 12.89
C GLY A 191 17.05 -55.63 13.65
N GLY A 192 18.30 -55.96 13.33
CA GLY A 192 19.48 -55.38 14.00
C GLY A 192 19.93 -54.08 13.35
N VAL A 193 20.10 -52.99 14.13
CA VAL A 193 20.50 -51.64 13.65
C VAL A 193 21.63 -51.75 12.61
N PRO A 194 21.47 -51.19 11.38
CA PRO A 194 22.41 -51.40 10.31
C PRO A 194 23.73 -50.69 10.65
N HIS A 195 24.75 -51.46 10.98
CA HIS A 195 26.09 -50.95 11.24
C HIS A 195 26.95 -51.17 10.01
N ALA A 196 27.21 -50.10 9.27
CA ALA A 196 28.26 -50.13 8.26
C ALA A 196 29.58 -50.50 8.96
N ASN A 197 30.23 -51.56 8.47
CA ASN A 197 31.55 -51.92 8.95
C ASN A 197 32.56 -50.83 8.58
N GLU A 198 33.74 -50.87 9.19
CA GLU A 198 34.76 -49.84 9.01
C GLU A 198 35.16 -49.71 7.54
N GLU A 199 35.22 -50.83 6.81
CA GLU A 199 35.49 -50.88 5.38
C GLU A 199 34.43 -50.14 4.54
N LEU A 200 33.13 -50.39 4.77
CA LEU A 200 32.04 -49.72 4.05
C LEU A 200 31.99 -48.22 4.37
N ARG A 201 32.28 -47.82 5.61
CA ARG A 201 32.38 -46.40 5.98
C ARG A 201 33.51 -45.71 5.25
N GLU A 202 34.69 -46.34 5.16
CA GLU A 202 35.82 -45.79 4.42
C GLU A 202 35.51 -45.69 2.92
N LYS A 203 34.90 -46.72 2.31
CA LYS A 203 34.47 -46.68 0.90
C LYS A 203 33.46 -45.56 0.64
N MET A 204 32.46 -45.39 1.51
CA MET A 204 31.48 -44.30 1.39
C MET A 204 32.14 -42.93 1.54
N GLN A 205 33.03 -42.75 2.52
CA GLN A 205 33.77 -41.49 2.70
C GLN A 205 34.64 -41.17 1.48
N GLN A 206 35.35 -42.15 0.93
CA GLN A 206 36.16 -41.98 -0.27
C GLN A 206 35.31 -41.64 -1.49
N HIS A 207 34.18 -42.31 -1.70
CA HIS A 207 33.26 -42.01 -2.81
C HIS A 207 32.76 -40.57 -2.75
N PHE A 208 32.26 -40.13 -1.59
CA PHE A 208 31.77 -38.75 -1.45
C PHE A 208 32.89 -37.71 -1.50
N GLN A 209 34.11 -38.05 -1.09
CA GLN A 209 35.29 -37.19 -1.31
C GLN A 209 35.66 -37.10 -2.80
N GLN A 210 35.66 -38.21 -3.53
CA GLN A 210 35.94 -38.23 -4.97
C GLN A 210 34.86 -37.50 -5.77
N LEU A 211 33.59 -37.66 -5.42
CA LEU A 211 32.48 -36.93 -6.05
C LEU A 211 32.65 -35.42 -5.87
N LYS A 212 33.01 -35.00 -4.64
CA LYS A 212 33.31 -33.60 -4.31
C LYS A 212 34.51 -33.07 -5.08
N GLN A 213 35.55 -33.89 -5.26
CA GLN A 213 36.75 -33.54 -6.00
C GLN A 213 36.51 -33.45 -7.51
N SER A 214 35.71 -34.36 -8.07
CA SER A 214 35.34 -34.36 -9.50
C SER A 214 34.56 -33.09 -9.88
N HIS A 215 33.55 -32.72 -9.06
CA HIS A 215 32.83 -31.46 -9.26
C HIS A 215 33.75 -30.24 -9.16
N PHE A 216 34.73 -30.28 -8.25
CA PHE A 216 35.71 -29.22 -8.09
C PHE A 216 36.69 -29.14 -9.27
N GLU A 217 37.13 -30.27 -9.84
CA GLU A 217 38.00 -30.29 -11.02
C GLU A 217 37.30 -29.81 -12.30
N GLN A 218 36.02 -30.14 -12.47
CA GLN A 218 35.18 -29.60 -13.54
C GLN A 218 35.01 -28.08 -13.43
N LEU A 219 34.91 -27.56 -12.21
CA LEU A 219 34.89 -26.12 -11.95
C LEU A 219 36.23 -25.46 -12.34
N LEU A 220 37.36 -26.07 -11.94
CA LEU A 220 38.70 -25.56 -12.28
C LEU A 220 38.99 -25.61 -13.79
N ALA A 221 38.37 -26.54 -14.53
CA ALA A 221 38.54 -26.64 -15.99
C ALA A 221 37.97 -25.45 -16.77
N LYS A 222 37.10 -24.65 -16.16
CA LYS A 222 36.53 -23.44 -16.75
C LYS A 222 37.40 -22.19 -16.55
N LEU A 223 38.49 -22.29 -15.75
CA LEU A 223 39.46 -21.20 -15.57
C LEU A 223 40.39 -21.08 -16.79
N SER A 224 40.89 -19.86 -17.04
CA SER A 224 41.99 -19.68 -18.00
C SER A 224 43.26 -20.43 -17.53
N PRO A 225 44.14 -20.89 -18.43
CA PRO A 225 45.30 -21.70 -18.05
C PRO A 225 46.19 -21.04 -16.98
N ALA A 226 46.45 -19.74 -17.11
CA ALA A 226 47.28 -18.98 -16.17
C ALA A 226 46.65 -18.87 -14.78
N LEU A 227 45.32 -18.66 -14.71
CA LEU A 227 44.61 -18.53 -13.43
C LEU A 227 44.38 -19.89 -12.77
N ARG A 228 44.14 -20.93 -13.57
CA ARG A 228 44.06 -22.32 -13.11
C ARG A 228 45.35 -22.76 -12.41
N GLU A 229 46.50 -22.42 -13.00
CA GLU A 229 47.82 -22.72 -12.43
C GLU A 229 48.05 -21.97 -11.11
N GLN A 230 47.63 -20.69 -11.02
CA GLN A 230 47.71 -19.93 -9.77
C GLN A 230 46.82 -20.49 -8.65
N VAL A 231 45.57 -20.84 -8.97
CA VAL A 231 44.61 -21.41 -8.00
C VAL A 231 45.07 -22.80 -7.54
N GLN A 232 45.57 -23.64 -8.45
CA GLN A 232 46.19 -24.93 -8.13
C GLN A 232 47.47 -24.77 -7.30
N GLY A 233 48.25 -23.72 -7.53
CA GLY A 233 49.43 -23.35 -6.71
C GLY A 233 49.06 -23.04 -5.26
N VAL A 234 48.00 -22.25 -5.03
CA VAL A 234 47.52 -21.94 -3.67
C VAL A 234 46.97 -23.19 -2.97
N LEU A 235 46.25 -24.04 -3.70
CA LEU A 235 45.69 -25.28 -3.16
C LEU A 235 46.77 -26.31 -2.81
N SER A 236 47.80 -26.43 -3.65
CA SER A 236 48.93 -27.34 -3.40
C SER A 236 49.81 -26.87 -2.23
N GLN A 237 49.92 -25.55 -2.01
CA GLN A 237 50.61 -24.98 -0.83
C GLN A 237 49.80 -25.11 0.47
N ALA A 238 48.46 -25.16 0.38
CA ALA A 238 47.59 -25.24 1.56
C ALA A 238 47.60 -26.63 2.23
N GLY A 239 47.92 -27.70 1.50
CA GLY A 239 47.91 -29.07 2.05
C GLY A 239 46.55 -29.44 2.64
N GLN A 240 46.49 -29.81 3.93
CA GLN A 240 45.23 -30.03 4.68
C GLN A 240 44.67 -28.76 5.34
N GLY A 241 45.34 -27.61 5.21
CA GLY A 241 44.90 -26.31 5.72
C GLY A 241 43.96 -25.57 4.78
N ARG A 242 43.38 -24.46 5.26
CA ARG A 242 42.44 -23.65 4.46
C ARG A 242 43.25 -22.78 3.46
N PRO A 243 43.02 -22.91 2.15
CA PRO A 243 43.75 -22.14 1.14
C PRO A 243 43.48 -20.63 1.27
N GLN A 244 44.55 -19.84 1.14
CA GLN A 244 44.53 -18.38 1.23
C GLN A 244 44.65 -17.77 -0.17
N PHE A 245 43.51 -17.42 -0.76
CA PHE A 245 43.46 -16.72 -2.05
C PHE A 245 43.59 -15.21 -1.84
N ASN A 246 44.32 -14.53 -2.74
CA ASN A 246 44.35 -13.05 -2.77
C ASN A 246 43.07 -12.48 -3.41
N ASP A 247 42.85 -11.17 -3.30
CA ASP A 247 41.58 -10.55 -3.70
C ASP A 247 41.25 -10.72 -5.19
N GLU A 248 42.26 -10.72 -6.06
CA GLU A 248 42.11 -10.94 -7.51
C GLU A 248 41.70 -12.39 -7.81
N GLN A 249 42.32 -13.37 -7.13
CA GLN A 249 41.97 -14.79 -7.21
C GLN A 249 40.59 -15.07 -6.63
N ARG A 250 40.23 -14.44 -5.50
CA ARG A 250 38.89 -14.54 -4.91
C ARG A 250 37.84 -13.99 -5.86
N ALA A 251 38.06 -12.81 -6.43
CA ALA A 251 37.15 -12.20 -7.37
C ALA A 251 36.92 -13.08 -8.61
N ALA A 252 37.98 -13.67 -9.18
CA ALA A 252 37.87 -14.52 -10.36
C ALA A 252 37.20 -15.89 -10.08
N ILE A 253 37.48 -16.50 -8.92
CA ILE A 253 36.80 -17.73 -8.46
C ILE A 253 35.30 -17.44 -8.20
N LEU A 254 34.99 -16.33 -7.53
CA LEU A 254 33.61 -15.90 -7.27
C LEU A 254 32.86 -15.58 -8.56
N LEU A 255 33.51 -14.96 -9.54
CA LEU A 255 32.94 -14.70 -10.86
C LEU A 255 32.60 -16.01 -11.60
N LEU A 256 33.41 -17.06 -11.47
CA LEU A 256 33.14 -18.35 -12.09
C LEU A 256 32.06 -19.17 -11.38
N ILE A 257 31.97 -19.08 -10.05
CA ILE A 257 30.85 -19.64 -9.28
C ILE A 257 29.54 -18.95 -9.71
N LYS A 258 29.59 -17.62 -9.90
CA LYS A 258 28.50 -16.79 -10.38
C LYS A 258 28.09 -17.09 -11.83
N ILE A 259 29.04 -17.40 -12.72
CA ILE A 259 28.75 -17.84 -14.10
C ILE A 259 28.22 -19.28 -14.13
N SER A 260 28.47 -20.09 -13.10
CA SER A 260 28.02 -21.49 -13.04
C SER A 260 26.67 -21.72 -12.36
N THR A 261 26.05 -20.68 -11.80
CA THR A 261 24.76 -20.73 -11.11
C THR A 261 23.78 -19.77 -11.78
N ASP A 262 22.96 -20.29 -12.69
CA ASP A 262 22.01 -19.57 -13.56
C ASP A 262 20.76 -19.04 -12.82
N ALA A 263 20.92 -18.49 -11.61
CA ALA A 263 19.82 -17.87 -10.86
C ALA A 263 20.30 -16.57 -10.19
N THR A 264 20.10 -15.44 -10.88
CA THR A 264 20.24 -14.11 -10.28
C THR A 264 18.91 -13.68 -9.66
N VAL A 265 18.84 -13.61 -8.32
CA VAL A 265 17.73 -12.97 -7.58
C VAL A 265 17.99 -11.47 -7.65
N ASP A 266 17.40 -10.82 -8.65
CA ASP A 266 17.71 -9.44 -9.01
C ASP A 266 16.67 -8.44 -8.46
N LYS A 267 15.55 -8.89 -7.85
CA LYS A 267 14.46 -8.01 -7.37
C LYS A 267 13.63 -8.65 -6.23
N TRP A 268 13.93 -8.33 -4.96
CA TRP A 268 13.30 -8.94 -3.78
C TRP A 268 11.77 -9.04 -3.82
N TRP A 269 11.06 -7.96 -4.15
CA TRP A 269 9.58 -7.99 -4.13
C TRP A 269 9.01 -8.87 -5.25
N GLU A 270 9.60 -8.85 -6.45
CA GLU A 270 9.20 -9.72 -7.56
C GLU A 270 9.48 -11.18 -7.22
N ASP A 271 10.70 -11.44 -6.76
CA ASP A 271 11.21 -12.79 -6.54
C ASP A 271 10.49 -13.49 -5.38
N TYR A 272 10.47 -12.86 -4.20
CA TYR A 272 9.98 -13.54 -2.99
C TYR A 272 8.48 -13.36 -2.74
N ALA A 273 7.84 -12.30 -3.23
CA ALA A 273 6.39 -12.15 -3.07
C ALA A 273 5.59 -12.88 -4.15
N TYR A 274 6.17 -13.07 -5.35
CA TYR A 274 5.48 -13.69 -6.48
C TYR A 274 6.22 -14.90 -7.04
N CYS A 275 7.44 -14.71 -7.57
CA CYS A 275 8.08 -15.72 -8.40
C CYS A 275 8.50 -16.98 -7.65
N THR A 276 8.66 -16.96 -6.34
CA THR A 276 8.93 -18.18 -5.54
C THR A 276 7.67 -18.92 -5.10
N LEU A 277 6.48 -18.33 -5.25
CA LEU A 277 5.22 -19.04 -5.01
C LEU A 277 5.11 -20.22 -5.97
N ARG A 278 4.83 -21.41 -5.43
CA ARG A 278 4.73 -22.66 -6.20
C ARG A 278 3.30 -23.07 -6.50
N MET A 279 2.30 -22.39 -5.91
CA MET A 279 0.88 -22.64 -6.14
C MET A 279 0.47 -22.23 -7.56
N ALA A 280 -0.66 -22.75 -8.04
CA ALA A 280 -1.25 -22.32 -9.31
C ALA A 280 -1.46 -20.79 -9.36
N LEU A 281 -1.41 -20.18 -10.54
CA LEU A 281 -1.65 -18.74 -10.66
C LEU A 281 -3.13 -18.39 -10.49
N ILE A 282 -4.03 -19.22 -11.00
CA ILE A 282 -5.45 -19.13 -10.68
C ILE A 282 -5.72 -19.97 -9.43
N PRO A 283 -6.44 -19.45 -8.43
CA PRO A 283 -6.90 -18.07 -8.28
C PRO A 283 -5.87 -17.14 -7.59
N TYR A 284 -4.72 -17.68 -7.15
CA TYR A 284 -3.87 -17.08 -6.11
C TYR A 284 -3.04 -15.83 -6.52
N CYS A 285 -2.78 -15.62 -7.80
CA CYS A 285 -1.86 -14.58 -8.29
C CYS A 285 -2.38 -13.80 -9.51
N VAL A 286 -3.63 -14.04 -9.94
CA VAL A 286 -4.24 -13.30 -11.04
C VAL A 286 -5.08 -12.14 -10.52
N MET A 287 -4.96 -10.98 -11.18
CA MET A 287 -5.89 -9.87 -11.04
C MET A 287 -7.02 -10.04 -12.06
N VAL A 288 -8.25 -9.73 -11.66
CA VAL A 288 -9.43 -9.90 -12.50
C VAL A 288 -10.24 -8.62 -12.52
N GLN A 289 -10.82 -8.29 -13.66
CA GLN A 289 -11.65 -7.11 -13.83
C GLN A 289 -12.85 -7.39 -14.74
N PRO A 290 -14.09 -7.44 -14.23
CA PRO A 290 -15.27 -7.36 -15.08
C PRO A 290 -15.34 -6.02 -15.83
N LEU A 291 -15.69 -6.03 -17.12
CA LEU A 291 -15.83 -4.82 -17.92
C LEU A 291 -17.31 -4.45 -18.09
N LEU A 292 -17.70 -3.27 -17.59
CA LEU A 292 -19.06 -2.76 -17.68
C LEU A 292 -19.30 -2.01 -19.00
N LEU A 293 -19.15 -2.73 -20.12
CA LEU A 293 -19.15 -2.16 -21.47
C LEU A 293 -20.51 -1.58 -21.93
N ASP A 294 -21.61 -1.98 -21.28
CA ASP A 294 -22.94 -1.41 -21.53
C ASP A 294 -22.96 0.10 -21.23
N ALA A 295 -22.17 0.55 -20.24
CA ALA A 295 -22.00 1.96 -19.90
C ALA A 295 -21.37 2.80 -21.03
N VAL A 296 -20.80 2.16 -22.04
CA VAL A 296 -20.19 2.83 -23.21
C VAL A 296 -20.84 2.40 -24.53
N GLY A 297 -22.04 1.82 -24.49
CA GLY A 297 -22.85 1.53 -25.68
C GLY A 297 -22.65 0.14 -26.30
N LEU A 298 -21.81 -0.72 -25.71
CA LEU A 298 -21.70 -2.13 -26.11
C LEU A 298 -22.61 -2.99 -25.24
N ALA A 299 -23.87 -3.12 -25.68
CA ALA A 299 -24.89 -3.87 -24.96
C ALA A 299 -24.54 -5.36 -24.80
N ALA A 300 -24.99 -5.94 -23.69
CA ALA A 300 -24.89 -7.38 -23.40
C ALA A 300 -25.91 -8.20 -24.20
N VAL A 301 -25.64 -8.38 -25.50
CA VAL A 301 -26.46 -9.19 -26.41
C VAL A 301 -25.60 -10.20 -27.21
N PRO A 302 -26.14 -11.37 -27.60
CA PRO A 302 -25.36 -12.40 -28.31
C PRO A 302 -24.73 -11.95 -29.63
N GLU A 303 -25.33 -10.98 -30.31
CA GLU A 303 -24.79 -10.37 -31.53
C GLU A 303 -23.43 -9.73 -31.30
N ASN A 304 -23.14 -9.32 -30.06
CA ASN A 304 -21.88 -8.71 -29.66
C ASN A 304 -20.78 -9.70 -29.27
N PHE A 305 -21.03 -11.01 -29.32
CA PHE A 305 -20.04 -12.05 -28.95
C PHE A 305 -18.69 -11.86 -29.63
N LEU A 306 -18.67 -11.55 -30.94
CA LEU A 306 -17.44 -11.29 -31.69
C LEU A 306 -17.20 -9.81 -31.97
N LYS A 307 -18.24 -8.98 -31.99
CA LYS A 307 -18.14 -7.54 -32.26
C LYS A 307 -17.47 -6.80 -31.11
N GLY A 308 -17.88 -7.09 -29.87
CA GLY A 308 -17.26 -6.54 -28.67
C GLY A 308 -15.75 -6.78 -28.60
N PRO A 309 -15.27 -8.04 -28.65
CA PRO A 309 -13.83 -8.30 -28.64
C PRO A 309 -13.11 -7.72 -29.86
N ALA A 310 -13.72 -7.66 -31.05
CA ALA A 310 -13.10 -7.02 -32.20
C ALA A 310 -12.86 -5.50 -31.98
N THR A 311 -13.85 -4.80 -31.41
CA THR A 311 -13.71 -3.39 -31.01
C THR A 311 -12.64 -3.21 -29.93
N CYS A 312 -12.65 -4.05 -28.90
CA CYS A 312 -11.65 -3.97 -27.82
C CYS A 312 -10.24 -4.27 -28.31
N LEU A 313 -10.04 -5.26 -29.20
CA LEU A 313 -8.73 -5.59 -29.77
C LEU A 313 -8.15 -4.42 -30.57
N HIS A 314 -8.98 -3.74 -31.37
CA HIS A 314 -8.56 -2.53 -32.07
C HIS A 314 -7.99 -1.49 -31.10
N HIS A 315 -8.77 -1.09 -30.09
CA HIS A 315 -8.31 -0.07 -29.14
C HIS A 315 -7.13 -0.53 -28.27
N ASN A 316 -7.03 -1.82 -27.95
CA ASN A 316 -5.84 -2.38 -27.30
C ASN A 316 -4.59 -2.21 -28.18
N MET A 317 -4.70 -2.49 -29.49
CA MET A 317 -3.59 -2.29 -30.44
C MET A 317 -3.24 -0.81 -30.64
N VAL A 318 -4.23 0.09 -30.59
CA VAL A 318 -3.95 1.54 -30.57
C VAL A 318 -3.18 1.93 -29.31
N PHE A 319 -3.57 1.44 -28.12
CA PHE A 319 -2.84 1.71 -26.88
C PHE A 319 -1.42 1.10 -26.89
N TRP A 320 -1.26 -0.11 -27.41
CA TRP A 320 0.05 -0.73 -27.62
C TRP A 320 0.93 0.13 -28.54
N LYS A 321 0.37 0.65 -29.63
CA LYS A 321 1.09 1.55 -30.56
C LYS A 321 1.44 2.88 -29.88
N LEU A 322 0.57 3.44 -29.05
CA LEU A 322 0.88 4.62 -28.23
C LEU A 322 2.05 4.39 -27.27
N LEU A 323 2.09 3.26 -26.58
CA LEU A 323 3.22 2.89 -25.72
C LEU A 323 4.50 2.71 -26.55
N ARG A 324 4.41 1.99 -27.68
CA ARG A 324 5.56 1.68 -28.54
C ARG A 324 6.18 2.95 -29.16
N THR A 325 5.34 3.90 -29.56
CA THR A 325 5.76 5.21 -30.08
C THR A 325 6.10 6.22 -28.98
N GLU A 326 5.97 5.84 -27.71
CA GLU A 326 6.17 6.70 -26.54
C GLU A 326 5.28 7.96 -26.55
N ARG A 327 4.06 7.83 -27.09
CA ARG A 327 3.07 8.92 -27.22
C ARG A 327 1.98 8.90 -26.15
N LEU A 328 2.00 7.91 -25.27
CA LEU A 328 1.16 7.90 -24.08
C LEU A 328 1.64 9.01 -23.12
N ARG A 329 0.72 9.89 -22.70
CA ARG A 329 1.00 10.97 -21.75
C ARG A 329 1.47 10.40 -20.41
N PRO A 330 2.58 10.89 -19.82
CA PRO A 330 2.97 10.55 -18.47
C PRO A 330 1.84 10.85 -17.48
N ILE A 331 1.42 9.84 -16.72
CA ILE A 331 0.32 9.99 -15.77
C ILE A 331 0.85 10.73 -14.54
N ALA A 332 0.09 11.73 -14.09
CA ALA A 332 0.40 12.53 -12.90
C ALA A 332 -0.80 12.59 -11.95
N SER A 333 -0.57 13.08 -10.73
CA SER A 333 -1.62 13.50 -9.81
C SER A 333 -2.49 14.61 -10.42
N ALA A 334 -3.69 14.82 -9.86
CA ALA A 334 -4.64 15.79 -10.39
C ALA A 334 -4.09 17.24 -10.41
N ASP A 335 -3.29 17.60 -9.41
CA ASP A 335 -2.56 18.86 -9.31
C ASP A 335 -1.29 18.91 -10.18
N LYS A 336 -0.97 17.81 -10.88
CA LYS A 336 0.21 17.59 -11.71
C LYS A 336 1.55 17.73 -10.99
N LYS A 337 1.56 17.83 -9.64
CA LYS A 337 2.80 17.95 -8.85
C LYS A 337 3.60 16.66 -8.84
N ASN A 338 2.94 15.50 -8.88
CA ASN A 338 3.57 14.19 -8.84
C ASN A 338 3.35 13.43 -10.14
N VAL A 339 4.40 13.30 -10.96
CA VAL A 339 4.39 12.39 -12.13
C VAL A 339 4.73 10.97 -11.67
N PHE A 340 3.90 10.01 -12.05
CA PHE A 340 4.07 8.60 -11.70
C PHE A 340 4.93 7.86 -12.72
N SER A 341 5.74 6.93 -12.25
CA SER A 341 6.55 6.05 -13.07
C SER A 341 5.69 5.25 -14.04
N ALA A 342 6.16 5.19 -15.28
CA ALA A 342 5.56 4.45 -16.38
C ALA A 342 6.23 3.08 -16.61
N ASP A 343 7.27 2.70 -15.84
CA ASP A 343 8.03 1.46 -16.03
C ASP A 343 7.15 0.20 -16.11
N LEU A 344 6.09 0.11 -15.31
CA LEU A 344 5.17 -1.04 -15.32
C LEU A 344 4.40 -1.19 -16.65
N TYR A 345 4.22 -0.14 -17.45
CA TYR A 345 3.62 -0.27 -18.79
C TYR A 345 4.47 -1.13 -19.73
N ARG A 346 5.79 -1.19 -19.50
CA ARG A 346 6.69 -2.06 -20.28
C ARG A 346 6.42 -3.55 -20.06
N ARG A 347 5.63 -3.88 -19.04
CA ARG A 347 5.26 -5.25 -18.65
C ARG A 347 3.78 -5.55 -18.86
N LEU A 348 3.03 -4.59 -19.40
CA LEU A 348 1.60 -4.77 -19.70
C LEU A 348 1.42 -5.72 -20.88
N TYR A 349 2.09 -5.44 -22.00
CA TYR A 349 2.01 -6.22 -23.23
C TYR A 349 3.28 -7.03 -23.50
N ASN A 350 3.18 -8.01 -24.40
CA ASN A 350 4.31 -8.82 -24.85
C ASN A 350 5.08 -9.46 -23.67
N THR A 351 4.37 -9.75 -22.58
CA THR A 351 4.96 -10.17 -21.32
C THR A 351 4.28 -11.44 -20.81
N ALA A 352 5.07 -12.35 -20.25
CA ALA A 352 4.60 -13.55 -19.60
C ALA A 352 5.47 -13.86 -18.36
N ARG A 353 4.86 -14.49 -17.36
CA ARG A 353 5.56 -15.11 -16.24
C ARG A 353 5.87 -16.57 -16.57
N THR A 354 7.10 -16.83 -16.99
CA THR A 354 7.53 -18.18 -17.34
C THR A 354 7.81 -19.01 -16.08
N PRO A 355 7.31 -20.26 -16.01
CA PRO A 355 7.49 -21.12 -14.84
C PRO A 355 8.93 -21.63 -14.75
N GLY A 356 9.47 -21.66 -13.53
CA GLY A 356 10.71 -22.38 -13.23
C GLY A 356 10.50 -23.39 -12.11
N ILE A 357 11.44 -24.34 -11.96
CA ILE A 357 11.30 -25.44 -10.99
C ILE A 357 11.15 -24.89 -9.56
N GLU A 358 12.02 -23.96 -9.16
CA GLU A 358 12.04 -23.36 -7.83
C GLU A 358 11.61 -21.89 -7.81
N MET A 359 11.76 -21.19 -8.94
CA MET A 359 11.41 -19.79 -9.09
C MET A 359 11.02 -19.48 -10.53
N ASP A 360 9.94 -18.75 -10.70
CA ASP A 360 9.45 -18.25 -12.00
C ASP A 360 10.22 -16.99 -12.42
N LYS A 361 9.94 -16.50 -13.62
CA LYS A 361 10.54 -15.27 -14.13
C LYS A 361 9.55 -14.47 -14.96
N VAL A 362 9.52 -13.15 -14.78
CA VAL A 362 8.79 -12.25 -15.69
C VAL A 362 9.66 -11.93 -16.89
N GLU A 363 9.18 -12.26 -18.09
CA GLU A 363 9.87 -12.02 -19.35
C GLU A 363 9.03 -11.06 -20.21
N SER A 364 9.59 -9.87 -20.47
CA SER A 364 8.97 -8.85 -21.33
C SER A 364 9.75 -8.70 -22.65
N HIS A 365 9.01 -8.90 -23.73
CA HIS A 365 9.44 -8.74 -25.11
C HIS A 365 8.98 -7.41 -25.71
N PHE A 366 8.30 -6.56 -24.93
CA PHE A 366 7.91 -5.23 -25.35
C PHE A 366 9.14 -4.35 -25.56
N ARG A 367 9.17 -3.62 -26.68
CA ARG A 367 10.20 -2.63 -27.00
C ARG A 367 9.55 -1.39 -27.58
N THR A 368 10.02 -0.21 -27.21
CA THR A 368 9.65 1.03 -27.92
C THR A 368 10.27 1.03 -29.32
N GLU A 369 9.82 1.93 -30.20
CA GLU A 369 10.44 2.07 -31.53
C GLU A 369 11.93 2.43 -31.43
N ARG A 370 12.31 3.21 -30.41
CA ARG A 370 13.70 3.57 -30.13
C ARG A 370 14.54 2.36 -29.69
N GLU A 371 13.93 1.39 -29.03
CA GLU A 371 14.59 0.20 -28.49
C GLU A 371 14.68 -0.95 -29.51
N GLY A 372 13.83 -0.94 -30.55
CA GLY A 372 13.92 -1.86 -31.69
C GLY A 372 12.60 -2.58 -32.05
N PRO A 373 12.69 -3.73 -32.74
CA PRO A 373 11.53 -4.52 -33.12
C PRO A 373 10.75 -5.04 -31.90
N CYS A 374 9.42 -5.07 -32.01
CA CYS A 374 8.52 -5.62 -31.01
C CYS A 374 7.45 -6.49 -31.71
N PRO A 375 7.16 -7.70 -31.21
CA PRO A 375 6.06 -8.52 -31.74
C PRO A 375 4.71 -7.79 -31.64
N SER A 376 3.88 -7.92 -32.66
CA SER A 376 2.60 -7.21 -32.78
C SER A 376 1.40 -8.13 -32.98
N HIS A 377 1.58 -9.45 -32.93
CA HIS A 377 0.50 -10.41 -33.06
C HIS A 377 -0.25 -10.62 -31.74
N ILE A 378 -1.48 -11.08 -31.85
CA ILE A 378 -2.37 -11.44 -30.75
C ILE A 378 -2.60 -12.95 -30.80
N ILE A 379 -2.80 -13.56 -29.64
CA ILE A 379 -3.27 -14.95 -29.55
C ILE A 379 -4.73 -14.96 -29.16
N VAL A 380 -5.51 -15.75 -29.90
CA VAL A 380 -6.92 -16.02 -29.62
C VAL A 380 -7.04 -17.47 -29.16
N LEU A 381 -7.72 -17.69 -28.04
CA LEU A 381 -7.99 -18.99 -27.45
C LEU A 381 -9.50 -19.27 -27.55
N TYR A 382 -9.88 -20.40 -28.14
CA TYR A 382 -11.29 -20.80 -28.23
C TYR A 382 -11.42 -22.33 -28.22
N GLY A 383 -12.14 -22.88 -27.24
CA GLY A 383 -12.37 -24.32 -27.11
C GLY A 383 -11.08 -25.13 -26.95
N GLY A 384 -10.13 -24.63 -26.14
CA GLY A 384 -8.82 -25.23 -25.88
C GLY A 384 -7.83 -25.13 -27.06
N ARG A 385 -8.19 -24.48 -28.17
CA ARG A 385 -7.35 -24.31 -29.36
C ARG A 385 -6.70 -22.93 -29.38
N ILE A 386 -5.52 -22.84 -30.00
CA ILE A 386 -4.67 -21.65 -30.01
C ILE A 386 -4.55 -21.11 -31.43
N PHE A 387 -4.87 -19.83 -31.61
CA PHE A 387 -4.78 -19.15 -32.90
C PHE A 387 -3.95 -17.88 -32.80
N LYS A 388 -3.14 -17.62 -33.81
CA LYS A 388 -2.35 -16.42 -33.96
C LYS A 388 -2.93 -15.55 -35.05
N ILE A 389 -3.09 -14.27 -34.74
CA ILE A 389 -3.60 -13.25 -35.67
C ILE A 389 -2.67 -12.03 -35.63
N PRO A 390 -2.43 -11.35 -36.75
CA PRO A 390 -1.70 -10.08 -36.74
C PRO A 390 -2.51 -9.02 -35.99
N GLY A 391 -1.82 -8.10 -35.30
CA GLY A 391 -2.46 -6.92 -34.70
C GLY A 391 -2.32 -5.64 -35.55
N LEU A 392 -1.46 -5.66 -36.56
CA LEU A 392 -1.23 -4.55 -37.50
C LEU A 392 -1.51 -4.98 -38.94
N ASP A 393 -1.90 -4.02 -39.77
CA ASP A 393 -2.01 -4.18 -41.22
C ASP A 393 -0.63 -4.11 -41.91
N ALA A 394 -0.63 -4.19 -43.25
CA ALA A 394 0.59 -4.11 -44.05
C ALA A 394 1.27 -2.72 -44.03
N LYS A 395 0.56 -1.66 -43.58
CA LYS A 395 1.08 -0.29 -43.42
C LYS A 395 1.68 -0.07 -42.02
N GLY A 396 1.48 -1.01 -41.10
CA GLY A 396 1.91 -0.90 -39.71
C GLY A 396 0.90 -0.17 -38.82
N ASP A 397 -0.34 -0.05 -39.25
CA ASP A 397 -1.44 0.52 -38.48
C ASP A 397 -2.26 -0.57 -37.77
N PRO A 398 -2.82 -0.31 -36.58
CA PRO A 398 -3.72 -1.24 -35.91
C PRO A 398 -4.84 -1.70 -36.85
N LEU A 399 -5.09 -3.01 -36.89
CA LEU A 399 -6.21 -3.55 -37.68
C LEU A 399 -7.53 -2.93 -37.25
N SER A 400 -8.44 -2.73 -38.21
CA SER A 400 -9.77 -2.20 -37.93
C SER A 400 -10.62 -3.19 -37.12
N PRO A 401 -11.67 -2.74 -36.41
CA PRO A 401 -12.62 -3.64 -35.78
C PRO A 401 -13.24 -4.64 -36.77
N GLN A 402 -13.47 -4.25 -38.01
CA GLN A 402 -14.02 -5.11 -39.06
C GLN A 402 -13.04 -6.23 -39.45
N ASP A 403 -11.75 -5.92 -39.56
CA ASP A 403 -10.70 -6.92 -39.85
C ASP A 403 -10.57 -7.94 -38.70
N PHE A 404 -10.62 -7.46 -37.45
CA PHE A 404 -10.65 -8.35 -36.29
C PHE A 404 -11.91 -9.21 -36.28
N LEU A 405 -13.09 -8.64 -36.54
CA LEU A 405 -14.35 -9.38 -36.59
C LEU A 405 -14.30 -10.49 -37.64
N PHE A 406 -13.82 -10.20 -38.85
CA PHE A 406 -13.66 -11.20 -39.90
C PHE A 406 -12.78 -12.37 -39.43
N THR A 407 -11.63 -12.05 -38.81
CA THR A 407 -10.68 -13.06 -38.34
C THR A 407 -11.30 -13.92 -37.21
N LEU A 408 -11.97 -13.29 -36.25
CA LEU A 408 -12.66 -13.98 -35.15
C LEU A 408 -13.80 -14.87 -35.67
N GLN A 409 -14.51 -14.47 -36.72
CA GLN A 409 -15.53 -15.30 -37.38
C GLN A 409 -14.92 -16.55 -38.03
N GLN A 410 -13.73 -16.43 -38.66
CA GLN A 410 -13.04 -17.60 -39.21
C GLN A 410 -12.65 -18.58 -38.11
N ILE A 411 -12.15 -18.07 -36.98
CA ILE A 411 -11.85 -18.90 -35.80
C ILE A 411 -13.13 -19.57 -35.29
N GLN A 412 -14.22 -18.81 -35.13
CA GLN A 412 -15.49 -19.35 -34.65
C GLN A 412 -16.00 -20.50 -35.53
N VAL A 413 -16.07 -20.28 -36.85
CA VAL A 413 -16.51 -21.28 -37.82
C VAL A 413 -15.62 -22.52 -37.74
N LYS A 414 -14.31 -22.37 -37.58
CA LYS A 414 -13.39 -23.50 -37.51
C LYS A 414 -13.55 -24.31 -36.22
N VAL A 415 -13.68 -23.64 -35.08
CA VAL A 415 -13.81 -24.31 -33.78
C VAL A 415 -15.18 -24.97 -33.60
N GLU A 416 -16.26 -24.29 -33.99
CA GLU A 416 -17.63 -24.81 -33.80
C GLU A 416 -17.97 -25.98 -34.75
N ASN A 417 -17.23 -26.16 -35.86
CA ASN A 417 -17.46 -27.25 -36.81
C ASN A 417 -16.45 -28.41 -36.74
N GLU A 418 -15.33 -28.27 -36.02
CA GLU A 418 -14.26 -29.28 -35.95
C GLU A 418 -13.92 -29.65 -34.50
N GLN A 419 -14.06 -30.93 -34.14
CA GLN A 419 -13.46 -31.48 -32.93
C GLN A 419 -12.06 -32.02 -33.22
N VAL A 420 -11.10 -31.69 -32.36
CA VAL A 420 -9.68 -32.02 -32.57
C VAL A 420 -9.04 -32.57 -31.29
N GLN A 421 -8.05 -33.44 -31.43
CA GLN A 421 -7.38 -34.10 -30.30
C GLN A 421 -6.21 -33.30 -29.71
N HIS A 422 -5.78 -32.22 -30.37
CA HIS A 422 -4.68 -31.35 -29.92
C HIS A 422 -5.15 -30.14 -29.10
N ALA A 423 -6.45 -30.03 -28.82
CA ALA A 423 -6.98 -29.04 -27.91
C ALA A 423 -6.53 -29.32 -26.45
N GLY A 424 -6.53 -28.30 -25.60
CA GLY A 424 -6.35 -28.44 -24.16
C GLY A 424 -4.97 -28.07 -23.64
N VAL A 425 -3.96 -27.82 -24.49
CA VAL A 425 -2.62 -27.40 -24.03
C VAL A 425 -2.64 -26.18 -23.08
N PRO A 426 -3.48 -25.14 -23.27
CA PRO A 426 -3.53 -24.01 -22.33
C PRO A 426 -3.77 -24.41 -20.87
N VAL A 427 -4.55 -25.47 -20.62
CA VAL A 427 -4.90 -25.93 -19.26
C VAL A 427 -3.68 -26.29 -18.41
N LEU A 428 -2.57 -26.69 -19.03
CA LEU A 428 -1.32 -27.00 -18.34
C LEU A 428 -0.74 -25.78 -17.59
N THR A 429 -1.07 -24.57 -18.01
CA THR A 429 -0.64 -23.34 -17.32
C THR A 429 -1.33 -23.13 -15.97
N ASN A 430 -2.47 -23.80 -15.73
CA ASN A 430 -3.22 -23.73 -14.47
C ASN A 430 -2.61 -24.59 -13.35
N ASP A 431 -1.59 -25.39 -13.64
CA ASP A 431 -0.98 -26.28 -12.65
C ASP A 431 -0.14 -25.52 -11.61
N ASP A 432 0.32 -26.22 -10.58
CA ASP A 432 1.37 -25.71 -9.73
C ASP A 432 2.62 -25.37 -10.55
N ARG A 433 3.36 -24.36 -10.11
CA ARG A 433 4.43 -23.76 -10.93
C ARG A 433 5.54 -24.74 -11.24
N THR A 434 5.81 -25.68 -10.34
CA THR A 434 6.88 -26.66 -10.52
C THR A 434 6.49 -27.73 -11.53
N ASN A 435 5.26 -28.25 -11.48
CA ASN A 435 4.78 -29.20 -12.48
C ASN A 435 4.59 -28.53 -13.85
N TRP A 436 4.05 -27.32 -13.89
CA TRP A 436 3.99 -26.55 -15.14
C TRP A 436 5.39 -26.30 -15.72
N ALA A 437 6.39 -25.97 -14.90
CA ALA A 437 7.78 -25.82 -15.38
C ALA A 437 8.30 -27.09 -16.07
N ARG A 438 8.02 -28.28 -15.52
CA ARG A 438 8.41 -29.56 -16.14
C ARG A 438 7.66 -29.81 -17.45
N ASN A 439 6.35 -29.63 -17.44
CA ASN A 439 5.50 -29.87 -18.61
C ASN A 439 5.81 -28.87 -19.74
N ARG A 440 6.07 -27.60 -19.42
CA ARG A 440 6.54 -26.58 -20.37
C ARG A 440 7.89 -26.97 -20.98
N GLN A 441 8.85 -27.39 -20.16
CA GLN A 441 10.16 -27.80 -20.65
C GLN A 441 10.05 -29.01 -21.59
N HIS A 442 9.28 -30.03 -21.19
CA HIS A 442 9.02 -31.22 -22.00
C HIS A 442 8.33 -30.86 -23.32
N LEU A 443 7.32 -29.99 -23.29
CA LEU A 443 6.63 -29.48 -24.48
C LEU A 443 7.60 -28.78 -25.46
N ILE A 444 8.51 -27.95 -24.95
CA ILE A 444 9.52 -27.23 -25.75
C ILE A 444 10.58 -28.20 -26.33
N GLU A 445 11.01 -29.19 -25.57
CA GLU A 445 12.03 -30.16 -25.98
C GLU A 445 11.51 -31.19 -26.99
N LEU A 446 10.20 -31.46 -26.98
CA LEU A 446 9.57 -32.43 -27.85
C LEU A 446 9.74 -32.09 -29.35
N SER A 447 9.69 -30.80 -29.72
CA SER A 447 9.95 -30.38 -31.09
C SER A 447 10.41 -28.92 -31.22
N ALA A 448 11.24 -28.64 -32.25
CA ALA A 448 11.66 -27.27 -32.56
C ALA A 448 10.47 -26.36 -32.95
N ARG A 449 9.38 -26.95 -33.44
CA ARG A 449 8.13 -26.24 -33.75
C ARG A 449 7.44 -25.81 -32.47
N ASN A 450 7.33 -26.69 -31.47
CA ASN A 450 6.76 -26.34 -30.17
C ASN A 450 7.51 -25.19 -29.50
N LYS A 451 8.85 -25.26 -29.50
CA LYS A 451 9.69 -24.16 -29.01
C LYS A 451 9.35 -22.82 -29.66
N THR A 452 9.09 -22.82 -30.96
CA THR A 452 8.73 -21.60 -31.72
C THR A 452 7.33 -21.13 -31.35
N MET A 453 6.34 -22.02 -31.35
CA MET A 453 4.94 -21.69 -31.04
C MET A 453 4.74 -21.21 -29.59
N VAL A 454 5.37 -21.86 -28.60
CA VAL A 454 5.34 -21.42 -27.20
C VAL A 454 5.91 -20.01 -27.07
N ARG A 455 7.03 -19.75 -27.75
CA ARG A 455 7.60 -18.40 -27.81
C ARG A 455 6.65 -17.41 -28.45
N GLU A 456 5.96 -17.75 -29.53
CA GLU A 456 4.95 -16.89 -30.14
C GLU A 456 3.81 -16.57 -29.16
N ILE A 457 3.36 -17.54 -28.34
CA ILE A 457 2.34 -17.30 -27.32
C ILE A 457 2.84 -16.32 -26.25
N GLU A 458 4.06 -16.55 -25.74
CA GLU A 458 4.69 -15.72 -24.70
C GLU A 458 5.04 -14.31 -25.20
N GLU A 459 5.37 -14.15 -26.48
CA GLU A 459 5.72 -12.88 -27.11
C GLU A 459 4.52 -12.05 -27.59
N ALA A 460 3.32 -12.63 -27.68
CA ALA A 460 2.12 -11.95 -28.18
C ALA A 460 1.76 -10.68 -27.39
N VAL A 461 1.12 -9.69 -28.03
CA VAL A 461 0.72 -8.42 -27.37
C VAL A 461 -0.18 -8.70 -26.17
N ALA A 462 -1.26 -9.44 -26.39
CA ALA A 462 -2.24 -9.85 -25.39
C ALA A 462 -2.94 -11.17 -25.81
N LEU A 463 -3.74 -11.73 -24.91
CA LEU A 463 -4.65 -12.85 -25.20
C LEU A 463 -6.09 -12.38 -25.36
N MET A 464 -6.83 -13.01 -26.27
CA MET A 464 -8.28 -12.94 -26.35
C MET A 464 -8.86 -14.35 -26.20
N ILE A 465 -9.76 -14.53 -25.25
CA ILE A 465 -10.44 -15.81 -25.00
C ILE A 465 -11.89 -15.67 -25.42
N LEU A 466 -12.33 -16.51 -26.35
CA LEU A 466 -13.74 -16.62 -26.70
C LEU A 466 -14.37 -17.71 -25.84
N ASP A 467 -15.40 -17.34 -25.09
CA ASP A 467 -16.05 -18.21 -24.11
C ASP A 467 -17.55 -18.32 -24.41
N THR A 468 -18.06 -19.55 -24.35
CA THR A 468 -19.46 -19.85 -24.62
C THR A 468 -20.39 -19.64 -23.42
N HIS A 469 -19.86 -19.38 -22.22
CA HIS A 469 -20.65 -18.99 -21.06
C HIS A 469 -21.38 -17.66 -21.29
N CYS A 470 -22.50 -17.47 -20.58
CA CYS A 470 -23.29 -16.24 -20.55
C CYS A 470 -23.44 -15.79 -19.09
N PRO A 471 -22.68 -14.81 -18.60
CA PRO A 471 -22.92 -14.24 -17.28
C PRO A 471 -24.34 -13.65 -17.20
N GLN A 472 -25.02 -13.83 -16.06
CA GLN A 472 -26.41 -13.36 -15.89
C GLN A 472 -26.52 -12.08 -15.05
N ASN A 473 -25.49 -11.77 -14.25
CA ASN A 473 -25.44 -10.63 -13.36
C ASN A 473 -23.97 -10.20 -13.11
N PHE A 474 -23.74 -9.14 -12.33
CA PHE A 474 -22.39 -8.64 -12.07
C PHE A 474 -21.49 -9.63 -11.30
N SER A 475 -22.05 -10.40 -10.37
CA SER A 475 -21.30 -11.42 -9.63
C SER A 475 -20.89 -12.57 -10.55
N ASP A 476 -21.80 -13.04 -11.42
CA ASP A 476 -21.49 -14.05 -12.44
C ASP A 476 -20.43 -13.55 -13.41
N LEU A 477 -20.51 -12.28 -13.85
CA LEU A 477 -19.51 -11.67 -14.72
C LEU A 477 -18.13 -11.64 -14.05
N ALA A 478 -18.07 -11.22 -12.78
CA ALA A 478 -16.83 -11.20 -12.02
C ALA A 478 -16.25 -12.61 -11.82
N GLN A 479 -17.09 -13.60 -11.48
CA GLN A 479 -16.71 -15.00 -11.29
C GLN A 479 -16.16 -15.62 -12.59
N LEU A 480 -16.87 -15.44 -13.70
CA LEU A 480 -16.48 -15.97 -15.00
C LEU A 480 -15.26 -15.24 -15.57
N ALA A 481 -15.04 -13.96 -15.25
CA ALA A 481 -13.81 -13.28 -15.62
C ALA A 481 -12.57 -13.96 -15.00
N LEU A 482 -12.68 -14.48 -13.78
CA LEU A 482 -11.60 -15.24 -13.11
C LEU A 482 -11.39 -16.61 -13.75
N THR A 483 -12.47 -17.38 -13.94
CA THR A 483 -12.37 -18.80 -14.32
C THR A 483 -12.75 -19.05 -15.76
N GLY A 484 -13.96 -18.64 -16.18
CA GLY A 484 -14.48 -18.80 -17.54
C GLY A 484 -14.33 -20.24 -18.04
N ASP A 485 -14.04 -20.41 -19.32
CA ASP A 485 -13.46 -21.61 -19.88
C ASP A 485 -11.98 -21.72 -19.48
N ILE A 486 -11.78 -22.24 -18.27
CA ILE A 486 -10.46 -22.40 -17.66
C ILE A 486 -9.53 -23.31 -18.48
N HIS A 487 -10.09 -24.20 -19.31
CA HIS A 487 -9.35 -25.08 -20.22
C HIS A 487 -8.69 -24.32 -21.37
N SER A 488 -9.22 -23.14 -21.70
CA SER A 488 -8.71 -22.25 -22.74
C SER A 488 -7.77 -21.17 -22.18
N LYS A 489 -7.50 -21.11 -20.87
CA LYS A 489 -6.70 -20.03 -20.28
C LYS A 489 -5.20 -20.33 -20.35
N TRP A 490 -4.43 -19.37 -20.86
CA TRP A 490 -2.97 -19.34 -20.69
C TRP A 490 -2.64 -18.33 -19.59
N THR A 491 -2.48 -18.81 -18.36
CA THR A 491 -2.48 -17.97 -17.15
C THR A 491 -1.21 -17.17 -16.93
N ASP A 492 -0.10 -17.60 -17.54
CA ASP A 492 1.19 -16.91 -17.44
C ASP A 492 1.18 -15.51 -18.07
N LYS A 493 0.19 -15.17 -18.89
CA LYS A 493 0.19 -13.90 -19.63
C LYS A 493 -0.11 -12.71 -18.73
N SER A 494 0.66 -11.64 -18.92
CA SER A 494 0.42 -10.36 -18.26
C SER A 494 -0.95 -9.75 -18.56
N CYS A 495 -1.47 -9.90 -19.79
CA CYS A 495 -2.71 -9.27 -20.24
C CYS A 495 -3.57 -10.23 -21.06
N GLY A 496 -4.74 -10.59 -20.53
CA GLY A 496 -5.74 -11.41 -21.20
C GLY A 496 -7.14 -10.81 -21.08
N THR A 497 -7.93 -10.92 -22.15
CA THR A 497 -9.35 -10.55 -22.19
C THR A 497 -10.19 -11.79 -22.47
N ILE A 498 -11.35 -11.90 -21.82
CA ILE A 498 -12.34 -12.94 -22.08
C ILE A 498 -13.63 -12.30 -22.58
N ALA A 499 -14.20 -12.86 -23.65
CA ALA A 499 -15.46 -12.45 -24.25
C ALA A 499 -16.48 -13.58 -24.15
N PHE A 500 -17.63 -13.28 -23.56
CA PHE A 500 -18.70 -14.22 -23.29
C PHE A 500 -19.76 -14.20 -24.41
N LYS A 501 -20.52 -15.28 -24.53
CA LYS A 501 -21.46 -15.50 -25.65
C LYS A 501 -22.57 -14.46 -25.73
N ASN A 502 -22.86 -13.74 -24.65
CA ASN A 502 -23.80 -12.61 -24.61
C ASN A 502 -23.12 -11.24 -24.82
N GLY A 503 -21.88 -11.19 -25.31
CA GLY A 503 -21.14 -9.95 -25.58
C GLY A 503 -20.55 -9.26 -24.35
N GLN A 504 -20.78 -9.77 -23.13
CA GLN A 504 -20.09 -9.26 -21.94
C GLN A 504 -18.62 -9.68 -21.96
N MET A 505 -17.77 -8.93 -21.25
CA MET A 505 -16.34 -9.16 -21.25
C MET A 505 -15.71 -8.95 -19.87
N GLY A 506 -14.56 -9.58 -19.66
CA GLY A 506 -13.71 -9.37 -18.50
C GLY A 506 -12.24 -9.40 -18.88
N CYS A 507 -11.39 -8.88 -18.03
CA CYS A 507 -9.94 -8.99 -18.14
C CYS A 507 -9.39 -9.84 -17.00
N TYR A 508 -8.26 -10.49 -17.27
CA TYR A 508 -7.39 -11.04 -16.23
C TYR A 508 -5.93 -10.71 -16.56
N GLY A 509 -5.10 -10.59 -15.54
CA GLY A 509 -3.68 -10.30 -15.71
C GLY A 509 -2.82 -10.90 -14.60
N GLU A 510 -1.64 -11.39 -14.98
CA GLU A 510 -0.68 -11.93 -14.02
C GLU A 510 -0.09 -10.81 -13.16
N HIS A 511 -0.25 -10.92 -11.83
CA HIS A 511 0.00 -9.82 -10.88
C HIS A 511 1.49 -9.53 -10.62
N CYS A 512 2.38 -10.49 -10.89
CA CYS A 512 3.82 -10.23 -10.82
C CYS A 512 4.26 -9.20 -11.88
N CYS A 513 3.62 -9.20 -13.04
CA CYS A 513 3.97 -8.34 -14.17
C CYS A 513 3.75 -6.84 -13.88
N TYR A 514 2.63 -6.48 -13.27
CA TYR A 514 2.27 -5.08 -12.94
C TYR A 514 1.20 -4.99 -11.84
N ASP A 515 0.87 -3.77 -11.41
CA ASP A 515 -0.14 -3.49 -10.38
C ASP A 515 -1.48 -3.02 -11.01
N GLY A 516 -2.60 -3.19 -10.29
CA GLY A 516 -3.95 -2.90 -10.78
C GLY A 516 -4.16 -1.51 -11.40
N SER A 517 -3.37 -0.50 -11.00
CA SER A 517 -3.41 0.83 -11.63
C SER A 517 -3.14 0.81 -13.15
N ILE A 518 -2.37 -0.16 -13.64
CA ILE A 518 -2.07 -0.33 -15.06
C ILE A 518 -3.26 -0.97 -15.79
N SER A 519 -3.90 -2.02 -15.22
CA SER A 519 -5.15 -2.59 -15.76
C SER A 519 -6.27 -1.55 -15.87
N MET A 520 -6.40 -0.74 -14.83
CA MET A 520 -7.38 0.34 -14.78
C MET A 520 -7.15 1.38 -15.88
N SER A 521 -5.88 1.71 -16.13
CA SER A 521 -5.51 2.65 -17.18
C SER A 521 -5.90 2.15 -18.57
N ILE A 522 -5.61 0.89 -18.92
CA ILE A 522 -5.97 0.34 -20.24
C ILE A 522 -7.49 0.15 -20.39
N SER A 523 -8.16 -0.39 -19.36
CA SER A 523 -9.61 -0.60 -19.42
C SER A 523 -10.37 0.72 -19.53
N LEU A 524 -9.96 1.75 -18.79
CA LEU A 524 -10.52 3.10 -18.93
C LEU A 524 -10.26 3.66 -20.33
N TYR A 525 -9.04 3.52 -20.87
CA TYR A 525 -8.72 3.97 -22.22
C TYR A 525 -9.63 3.33 -23.27
N VAL A 526 -9.80 2.01 -23.23
CA VAL A 526 -10.66 1.26 -24.18
C VAL A 526 -12.11 1.72 -24.06
N MET A 527 -12.64 1.83 -22.84
CA MET A 527 -14.01 2.29 -22.61
C MET A 527 -14.24 3.71 -23.08
N MET A 528 -13.32 4.63 -22.78
CA MET A 528 -13.40 6.02 -23.27
C MET A 528 -13.33 6.09 -24.79
N SER A 529 -12.52 5.23 -25.42
CA SER A 529 -12.42 5.16 -26.88
C SER A 529 -13.78 4.80 -27.50
N ILE A 530 -14.45 3.80 -26.95
CA ILE A 530 -15.78 3.36 -27.42
C ILE A 530 -16.83 4.44 -27.15
N ALA A 531 -16.79 5.08 -25.98
CA ALA A 531 -17.74 6.13 -25.63
C ALA A 531 -17.62 7.38 -26.54
N GLU A 532 -16.41 7.71 -26.98
CA GLU A 532 -16.13 8.88 -27.82
C GLU A 532 -16.32 8.59 -29.32
N GLU A 533 -15.85 7.44 -29.81
CA GLU A 533 -15.89 7.07 -31.22
C GLU A 533 -17.21 6.38 -31.62
N GLY A 534 -17.91 5.80 -30.64
CA GLY A 534 -19.10 4.98 -30.84
C GLY A 534 -18.77 3.52 -31.18
N VAL A 535 -19.82 2.70 -31.23
CA VAL A 535 -19.71 1.32 -31.71
C VAL A 535 -19.43 1.33 -33.22
N PRO A 536 -18.50 0.50 -33.73
CA PRO A 536 -18.20 0.46 -35.16
C PRO A 536 -19.43 0.21 -36.03
N ASP A 537 -19.45 0.82 -37.22
CA ASP A 537 -20.43 0.49 -38.25
C ASP A 537 -20.12 -0.89 -38.84
N TRP A 538 -20.93 -1.88 -38.50
CA TRP A 538 -20.75 -3.27 -38.90
C TRP A 538 -21.27 -3.57 -40.31
N ASP A 539 -21.91 -2.60 -40.99
CA ASP A 539 -22.26 -2.71 -42.42
C ASP A 539 -21.03 -2.47 -43.32
N VAL A 540 -19.97 -1.84 -42.76
CA VAL A 540 -18.68 -1.71 -43.42
C VAL A 540 -17.96 -3.07 -43.41
N PRO A 541 -17.53 -3.60 -44.58
CA PRO A 541 -16.78 -4.85 -44.63
C PRO A 541 -15.33 -4.68 -44.18
N ALA A 542 -14.69 -5.78 -43.80
CA ALA A 542 -13.25 -5.84 -43.56
C ALA A 542 -12.47 -5.43 -44.83
N GLU A 543 -11.45 -4.59 -44.67
CA GLU A 543 -10.54 -4.22 -45.77
C GLU A 543 -9.54 -5.36 -46.00
N ASN A 544 -9.15 -6.05 -44.91
CA ASN A 544 -8.14 -7.10 -44.91
C ASN A 544 -8.78 -8.45 -44.58
N LEU A 545 -8.83 -9.36 -45.57
CA LEU A 545 -9.34 -10.73 -45.39
C LEU A 545 -8.28 -11.66 -44.79
N ILE A 546 -7.99 -11.46 -43.51
CA ILE A 546 -6.90 -12.16 -42.79
C ILE A 546 -7.39 -13.51 -42.29
N LEU A 547 -6.67 -14.58 -42.64
CA LEU A 547 -6.93 -15.92 -42.12
C LEU A 547 -6.08 -16.16 -40.86
N PRO A 548 -6.67 -16.69 -39.77
CA PRO A 548 -5.94 -17.01 -38.55
C PRO A 548 -4.99 -18.20 -38.76
N GLU A 549 -3.82 -18.16 -38.11
CA GLU A 549 -2.87 -19.28 -38.06
C GLU A 549 -3.18 -20.13 -36.81
N GLU A 550 -3.56 -21.39 -36.96
CA GLU A 550 -3.74 -22.28 -35.81
C GLU A 550 -2.37 -22.83 -35.34
N LEU A 551 -2.04 -22.63 -34.07
CA LEU A 551 -0.81 -23.13 -33.46
C LEU A 551 -1.06 -24.53 -32.88
N VAL A 552 -0.72 -25.55 -33.68
CA VAL A 552 -0.88 -26.96 -33.30
C VAL A 552 0.43 -27.49 -32.72
N LEU A 553 0.49 -27.60 -31.40
CA LEU A 553 1.63 -28.14 -30.66
C LEU A 553 1.68 -29.67 -30.78
N ASP A 554 2.88 -30.20 -30.96
CA ASP A 554 3.18 -31.63 -30.91
C ASP A 554 2.99 -32.14 -29.48
N LEU A 555 2.35 -33.30 -29.33
CA LEU A 555 2.10 -33.93 -28.03
C LEU A 555 2.52 -35.41 -28.08
N ASP A 556 3.17 -35.87 -27.01
CA ASP A 556 3.37 -37.29 -26.72
C ASP A 556 2.30 -37.80 -25.73
N ASP A 557 2.37 -39.09 -25.37
CA ASP A 557 1.37 -39.68 -24.47
C ASP A 557 1.46 -39.08 -23.06
N THR A 558 2.67 -38.73 -22.60
CA THR A 558 2.90 -38.05 -21.32
C THR A 558 2.14 -36.72 -21.24
N LEU A 559 2.27 -35.86 -22.26
CA LEU A 559 1.58 -34.57 -22.27
C LEU A 559 0.06 -34.74 -22.38
N ARG A 560 -0.42 -35.75 -23.13
CA ARG A 560 -1.87 -36.05 -23.20
C ARG A 560 -2.43 -36.46 -21.84
N GLU A 561 -1.71 -37.30 -21.10
CA GLU A 561 -2.10 -37.70 -19.75
C GLU A 561 -2.10 -36.50 -18.78
N GLU A 562 -1.09 -35.63 -18.88
CA GLU A 562 -1.00 -34.41 -18.07
C GLU A 562 -2.10 -33.39 -18.39
N ILE A 563 -2.46 -33.23 -19.68
CA ILE A 563 -3.61 -32.42 -20.09
C ILE A 563 -4.89 -32.99 -19.47
N ALA A 564 -5.15 -34.30 -19.62
CA ALA A 564 -6.35 -34.91 -19.06
C ALA A 564 -6.42 -34.81 -17.53
N ARG A 565 -5.28 -34.92 -16.83
CA ARG A 565 -5.18 -34.68 -15.39
C ARG A 565 -5.55 -33.24 -15.06
N MET A 566 -5.02 -32.28 -15.79
CA MET A 566 -5.23 -30.86 -15.54
C MET A 566 -6.62 -30.37 -15.93
N GLU A 567 -7.26 -30.93 -16.96
CA GLU A 567 -8.67 -30.68 -17.26
C GLU A 567 -9.54 -31.03 -16.05
N LYS A 568 -9.33 -32.21 -15.46
CA LYS A 568 -10.07 -32.61 -14.25
C LYS A 568 -9.80 -31.67 -13.06
N ALA A 569 -8.55 -31.28 -12.84
CA ALA A 569 -8.20 -30.36 -11.76
C ALA A 569 -8.78 -28.95 -11.98
N ALA A 570 -8.85 -28.50 -13.24
CA ALA A 570 -9.38 -27.21 -13.60
C ALA A 570 -10.91 -27.13 -13.38
N ASP A 571 -11.65 -28.22 -13.63
CA ASP A 571 -13.07 -28.32 -13.29
C ASP A 571 -13.32 -28.14 -11.77
N GLU A 572 -12.43 -28.65 -10.92
CA GLU A 572 -12.50 -28.45 -9.46
C GLU A 572 -12.15 -26.99 -9.09
N MET A 573 -11.20 -26.37 -9.81
CA MET A 573 -10.77 -24.98 -9.59
C MET A 573 -11.84 -23.94 -9.97
N GLN A 574 -12.75 -24.25 -10.90
CA GLN A 574 -13.75 -23.31 -11.43
C GLN A 574 -14.58 -22.60 -10.33
N ASN A 575 -14.78 -23.25 -9.19
CA ASN A 575 -15.57 -22.72 -8.08
C ASN A 575 -14.75 -22.56 -6.78
N CYS A 576 -13.41 -22.53 -6.83
CA CYS A 576 -12.58 -22.44 -5.63
C CYS A 576 -12.73 -21.10 -4.87
N VAL A 577 -13.04 -20.03 -5.59
CA VAL A 577 -13.34 -18.70 -5.05
C VAL A 577 -14.77 -18.34 -5.45
N VAL A 578 -15.54 -17.81 -4.50
CA VAL A 578 -16.87 -17.25 -4.72
C VAL A 578 -16.77 -15.74 -4.68
N VAL A 579 -17.39 -15.09 -5.65
CA VAL A 579 -17.32 -13.64 -5.85
C VAL A 579 -18.70 -13.02 -5.77
N SER A 580 -18.78 -11.86 -5.15
CA SER A 580 -20.00 -11.10 -4.94
C SER A 580 -19.73 -9.64 -5.29
N MET A 581 -20.33 -9.18 -6.38
CA MET A 581 -20.15 -7.82 -6.92
C MET A 581 -21.50 -7.10 -6.95
N ASP A 582 -21.52 -5.85 -6.48
CA ASP A 582 -22.71 -5.01 -6.49
C ASP A 582 -22.41 -3.51 -6.52
N GLN A 583 -23.46 -2.73 -6.80
CA GLN A 583 -23.47 -1.29 -6.80
C GLN A 583 -24.29 -0.74 -5.63
N PHE A 584 -23.71 0.23 -4.93
CA PHE A 584 -24.29 0.94 -3.79
C PHE A 584 -24.73 2.32 -4.27
N GLN A 585 -26.02 2.49 -4.57
CA GLN A 585 -26.55 3.69 -5.24
C GLN A 585 -27.12 4.75 -4.29
N ASP A 586 -27.04 4.55 -2.97
CA ASP A 586 -27.66 5.48 -2.00
C ASP A 586 -26.87 6.80 -1.91
N TYR A 587 -25.54 6.76 -2.07
CA TYR A 587 -24.64 7.92 -2.09
C TYR A 587 -23.26 7.51 -2.60
N GLY A 588 -22.45 8.50 -2.99
CA GLY A 588 -21.06 8.30 -3.42
C GLY A 588 -20.09 9.29 -2.78
N LYS A 589 -18.96 9.52 -3.46
CA LYS A 589 -17.88 10.37 -2.95
C LYS A 589 -18.29 11.84 -2.78
N ALA A 590 -19.28 12.33 -3.54
CA ALA A 590 -19.75 13.72 -3.42
C ALA A 590 -20.31 13.97 -2.01
N PHE A 591 -21.15 13.04 -1.54
CA PHE A 591 -21.73 13.09 -0.20
C PHE A 591 -20.66 13.00 0.89
N MET A 592 -19.70 12.07 0.77
CA MET A 592 -18.61 11.91 1.74
C MET A 592 -17.76 13.18 1.87
N LYS A 593 -17.44 13.81 0.73
CA LYS A 593 -16.65 15.05 0.68
C LYS A 593 -17.39 16.24 1.29
N GLN A 594 -18.70 16.35 1.09
CA GLN A 594 -19.52 17.41 1.72
C GLN A 594 -19.40 17.39 3.25
N HIS A 595 -19.19 16.22 3.84
CA HIS A 595 -18.99 16.02 5.28
C HIS A 595 -17.51 16.00 5.71
N LYS A 596 -16.60 16.51 4.87
CA LYS A 596 -15.15 16.59 5.13
C LYS A 596 -14.50 15.24 5.43
N ILE A 597 -14.99 14.15 4.84
CA ILE A 597 -14.43 12.81 5.01
C ILE A 597 -13.90 12.29 3.68
N HIS A 598 -12.68 11.76 3.71
CA HIS A 598 -12.08 11.18 2.53
C HIS A 598 -12.83 9.90 2.13
N PRO A 599 -13.24 9.73 0.86
CA PRO A 599 -14.06 8.59 0.43
C PRO A 599 -13.44 7.22 0.71
N ASP A 600 -12.12 7.11 0.54
CA ASP A 600 -11.38 5.87 0.77
C ASP A 600 -11.40 5.46 2.26
N ALA A 601 -11.17 6.43 3.15
CA ALA A 601 -11.19 6.23 4.59
C ALA A 601 -12.58 5.80 5.08
N TYR A 602 -13.63 6.38 4.49
CA TYR A 602 -15.01 5.97 4.73
C TYR A 602 -15.21 4.49 4.43
N VAL A 603 -14.85 4.05 3.22
CA VAL A 603 -15.08 2.66 2.78
C VAL A 603 -14.26 1.70 3.63
N GLN A 604 -12.98 1.99 3.88
CA GLN A 604 -12.13 1.16 4.74
C GLN A 604 -12.71 0.98 6.15
N THR A 605 -13.15 2.07 6.77
CA THR A 605 -13.76 2.01 8.09
C THR A 605 -15.07 1.20 8.08
N ALA A 606 -15.86 1.32 7.02
CA ALA A 606 -17.08 0.53 6.83
C ALA A 606 -16.78 -0.98 6.60
N LEU A 607 -15.70 -1.33 5.91
CA LEU A 607 -15.26 -2.71 5.73
C LEU A 607 -14.85 -3.35 7.06
N LEU A 608 -14.10 -2.63 7.90
CA LEU A 608 -13.68 -3.11 9.22
C LEU A 608 -14.89 -3.36 10.14
N LEU A 609 -15.85 -2.43 10.17
CA LEU A 609 -17.08 -2.60 10.94
C LEU A 609 -17.94 -3.76 10.41
N THR A 610 -18.03 -3.92 9.09
CA THR A 610 -18.74 -5.04 8.45
C THR A 610 -18.15 -6.37 8.89
N TYR A 611 -16.82 -6.49 8.86
CA TYR A 611 -16.14 -7.70 9.32
C TYR A 611 -16.43 -7.96 10.80
N TYR A 612 -16.33 -6.95 11.66
CA TYR A 612 -16.60 -7.09 13.09
C TYR A 612 -18.03 -7.57 13.36
N ARG A 613 -19.03 -7.03 12.67
CA ARG A 613 -20.44 -7.46 12.83
C ARG A 613 -20.68 -8.91 12.44
N LEU A 614 -19.92 -9.42 11.47
CA LEU A 614 -20.02 -10.81 11.03
C LEU A 614 -19.26 -11.79 11.91
N HIS A 615 -18.09 -11.39 12.39
CA HIS A 615 -17.12 -12.31 12.98
C HIS A 615 -16.82 -12.05 14.46
N GLY A 616 -17.28 -10.94 15.03
CA GLY A 616 -17.07 -10.55 16.43
C GLY A 616 -15.60 -10.31 16.80
N THR A 617 -14.74 -10.11 15.81
CA THR A 617 -13.29 -9.94 15.97
C THR A 617 -12.78 -8.85 15.03
N PHE A 618 -11.60 -8.29 15.33
CA PHE A 618 -10.94 -7.31 14.46
C PHE A 618 -10.09 -8.02 13.41
N ALA A 619 -10.14 -7.55 12.17
CA ALA A 619 -9.38 -8.13 11.07
C ALA A 619 -8.06 -7.38 10.82
N PRO A 620 -6.89 -8.06 10.80
CA PRO A 620 -5.71 -7.48 10.20
C PRO A 620 -6.00 -7.19 8.73
N THR A 621 -5.83 -5.93 8.34
CA THR A 621 -6.31 -5.41 7.07
C THR A 621 -5.14 -4.84 6.27
N TYR A 622 -4.95 -5.38 5.07
CA TYR A 622 -4.03 -4.88 4.06
C TYR A 622 -4.79 -3.92 3.15
N GLU A 623 -4.27 -2.73 2.95
CA GLU A 623 -4.73 -1.81 1.94
C GLU A 623 -3.56 -1.34 1.07
N THR A 624 -3.78 -1.30 -0.26
CA THR A 624 -2.72 -0.94 -1.21
C THR A 624 -2.44 0.56 -1.21
N ALA A 625 -1.21 0.94 -0.85
CA ALA A 625 -0.69 2.29 -1.07
C ALA A 625 0.20 2.31 -2.33
N MET A 626 -0.16 3.12 -3.34
CA MET A 626 0.64 3.25 -4.57
C MET A 626 1.92 4.06 -4.32
N MET A 627 3.04 3.55 -4.84
CA MET A 627 4.40 4.11 -4.66
C MET A 627 5.05 4.57 -5.97
N ARG A 628 4.28 4.67 -7.06
CA ARG A 628 4.80 4.96 -8.41
C ARG A 628 5.39 6.37 -8.56
N GLN A 629 5.21 7.27 -7.60
CA GLN A 629 5.90 8.56 -7.55
C GLN A 629 7.43 8.40 -7.40
N TYR A 630 7.88 7.24 -6.92
CA TYR A 630 9.30 6.87 -6.82
C TYR A 630 9.79 6.06 -8.03
N TYR A 631 11.11 6.01 -8.22
CA TYR A 631 11.78 5.25 -9.26
C TYR A 631 11.36 3.77 -9.23
N LYS A 632 10.63 3.32 -10.27
CA LYS A 632 10.07 1.97 -10.38
C LYS A 632 9.29 1.53 -9.13
N GLY A 633 8.68 2.47 -8.43
CA GLY A 633 7.89 2.17 -7.24
C GLY A 633 6.64 1.37 -7.59
N ARG A 634 6.32 0.37 -6.78
CA ARG A 634 5.10 -0.44 -6.88
C ARG A 634 4.11 -0.05 -5.79
N THR A 635 4.15 -0.76 -4.66
CA THR A 635 3.18 -0.62 -3.57
C THR A 635 3.84 -0.70 -2.19
N GLU A 636 3.20 -0.07 -1.21
CA GLU A 636 3.37 -0.29 0.23
C GLU A 636 2.01 -0.73 0.81
N THR A 637 2.02 -1.22 2.05
CA THR A 637 0.86 -1.62 2.83
C THR A 637 0.43 -0.50 3.76
N CYS A 638 -0.84 -0.09 3.66
CA CYS A 638 -1.53 0.62 4.72
C CYS A 638 -2.22 -0.44 5.61
N ARG A 639 -1.89 -0.46 6.90
CA ARG A 639 -2.54 -1.36 7.87
C ARG A 639 -3.77 -0.66 8.45
N SER A 640 -4.92 -0.78 7.78
CA SER A 640 -6.10 0.06 8.04
C SER A 640 -6.77 -0.20 9.39
N CYS A 641 -6.60 -1.40 9.97
CA CYS A 641 -7.13 -1.72 11.30
C CYS A 641 -6.26 -1.09 12.40
N SER A 642 -6.54 0.16 12.75
CA SER A 642 -5.87 0.89 13.83
C SER A 642 -6.63 0.79 15.17
N ILE A 643 -6.02 1.24 16.27
CA ILE A 643 -6.70 1.27 17.58
C ILE A 643 -7.87 2.28 17.59
N GLU A 644 -7.78 3.32 16.78
CA GLU A 644 -8.84 4.31 16.56
C GLU A 644 -10.03 3.67 15.85
N SER A 645 -9.76 2.82 14.85
CA SER A 645 -10.80 2.03 14.18
C SER A 645 -11.47 1.04 15.14
N VAL A 646 -10.70 0.39 16.02
CA VAL A 646 -11.22 -0.48 17.09
C VAL A 646 -12.17 0.29 18.01
N ARG A 647 -11.74 1.44 18.53
CA ARG A 647 -12.55 2.29 19.43
C ARG A 647 -13.85 2.73 18.75
N PHE A 648 -13.79 3.11 17.48
CA PHE A 648 -14.98 3.43 16.70
C PHE A 648 -15.94 2.23 16.59
N ILE A 649 -15.43 1.05 16.25
CA ILE A 649 -16.23 -0.17 16.12
C ILE A 649 -16.87 -0.56 17.45
N GLU A 650 -16.11 -0.52 18.55
CA GLU A 650 -16.65 -0.78 19.89
C GLU A 650 -17.75 0.21 20.28
N ALA A 651 -17.57 1.50 19.98
CA ALA A 651 -18.58 2.51 20.20
C ALA A 651 -19.84 2.30 19.36
N MET A 652 -19.70 1.82 18.13
CA MET A 652 -20.84 1.50 17.25
C MET A 652 -21.68 0.35 17.78
N GLU A 653 -21.05 -0.62 18.44
CA GLU A 653 -21.73 -1.80 19.00
C GLU A 653 -22.17 -1.58 20.46
N SER A 654 -21.79 -0.44 21.06
CA SER A 654 -22.24 -0.02 22.39
C SER A 654 -23.65 0.58 22.35
N ALA A 655 -24.52 0.07 23.21
CA ALA A 655 -25.87 0.60 23.40
C ALA A 655 -25.90 1.91 24.21
N THR A 656 -24.81 2.25 24.91
CA THR A 656 -24.74 3.43 25.81
C THR A 656 -24.04 4.62 25.18
N THR A 657 -23.28 4.42 24.11
CA THR A 657 -22.54 5.51 23.45
C THR A 657 -23.49 6.35 22.59
N SER A 658 -23.44 7.67 22.75
CA SER A 658 -24.28 8.61 22.00
C SER A 658 -23.93 8.60 20.51
N ASP A 659 -24.86 9.02 19.65
CA ASP A 659 -24.60 9.14 18.22
C ASP A 659 -23.57 10.23 17.91
N ALA A 660 -23.49 11.30 18.73
CA ALA A 660 -22.45 12.32 18.61
C ALA A 660 -21.05 11.74 18.87
N ASP A 661 -20.89 10.93 19.92
CA ASP A 661 -19.61 10.30 20.27
C ASP A 661 -19.17 9.27 19.23
N LYS A 662 -20.12 8.45 18.73
CA LYS A 662 -19.85 7.54 17.61
C LYS A 662 -19.34 8.30 16.39
N ALA A 663 -19.87 9.50 16.12
CA ALA A 663 -19.53 10.29 14.95
C ALA A 663 -18.13 10.91 15.08
N LYS A 664 -17.81 11.37 16.29
CA LYS A 664 -16.47 11.84 16.65
C LYS A 664 -15.44 10.73 16.47
N LEU A 665 -15.70 9.54 17.02
CA LEU A 665 -14.80 8.39 16.89
C LEU A 665 -14.65 7.91 15.45
N PHE A 666 -15.72 7.98 14.65
CA PHE A 666 -15.66 7.72 13.21
C PHE A 666 -14.71 8.68 12.49
N LYS A 667 -14.81 9.98 12.74
CA LYS A 667 -13.91 10.99 12.16
C LYS A 667 -12.46 10.74 12.56
N VAL A 668 -12.20 10.39 13.83
CA VAL A 668 -10.86 10.04 14.32
C VAL A 668 -10.32 8.81 13.59
N ALA A 669 -11.11 7.74 13.45
CA ALA A 669 -10.70 6.55 12.71
C ALA A 669 -10.42 6.84 11.23
N ALA A 670 -11.28 7.62 10.57
CA ALA A 670 -11.13 8.00 9.17
C ALA A 670 -9.88 8.89 8.94
N ASN A 671 -9.64 9.87 9.80
CA ASN A 671 -8.45 10.72 9.73
C ASN A 671 -7.19 9.87 9.95
N ARG A 672 -7.22 8.96 10.92
CA ARG A 672 -6.11 8.04 11.18
C ARG A 672 -5.80 7.14 9.97
N GLN A 673 -6.83 6.62 9.30
CA GLN A 673 -6.63 5.84 8.08
C GLN A 673 -5.91 6.68 7.02
N MET A 674 -6.29 7.95 6.85
CA MET A 674 -5.63 8.84 5.89
C MET A 674 -4.19 9.18 6.26
N GLU A 675 -3.90 9.38 7.54
CA GLU A 675 -2.52 9.54 8.03
C GLU A 675 -1.67 8.33 7.67
N LEU A 676 -2.14 7.12 7.97
CA LEU A 676 -1.44 5.86 7.68
C LEU A 676 -1.24 5.67 6.17
N MET A 677 -2.25 5.97 5.36
CA MET A 677 -2.17 5.92 3.90
C MET A 677 -1.14 6.93 3.36
N ASN A 678 -1.14 8.16 3.87
CA ASN A 678 -0.19 9.19 3.47
C ASN A 678 1.24 8.86 3.91
N GLU A 679 1.41 8.27 5.08
CA GLU A 679 2.70 7.76 5.57
C GLU A 679 3.23 6.63 4.68
N ALA A 680 2.38 5.66 4.34
CA ALA A 680 2.72 4.59 3.41
C ALA A 680 3.12 5.15 2.03
N ARG A 681 2.35 6.09 1.47
CA ARG A 681 2.66 6.76 0.18
C ARG A 681 3.93 7.61 0.23
N LYS A 682 4.33 8.13 1.40
CA LYS A 682 5.63 8.82 1.57
C LYS A 682 6.79 7.83 1.73
N GLY A 683 6.52 6.52 1.66
CA GLY A 683 7.48 5.45 1.82
C GLY A 683 7.97 5.27 3.26
N ASN A 684 7.15 5.69 4.22
CA ASN A 684 7.35 5.48 5.65
C ASN A 684 6.47 4.35 6.22
N GLY A 685 5.85 3.56 5.35
CA GLY A 685 5.18 2.32 5.74
C GLY A 685 6.16 1.28 6.28
N ILE A 686 5.63 0.26 6.96
CA ILE A 686 6.45 -0.70 7.70
C ILE A 686 6.66 -2.03 6.98
N ASP A 687 5.70 -2.48 6.17
CA ASP A 687 5.67 -3.85 5.69
C ASP A 687 6.76 -4.12 4.66
N ARG A 688 7.02 -3.21 3.69
CA ARG A 688 8.16 -3.39 2.76
C ARG A 688 9.49 -3.29 3.48
N HIS A 689 9.59 -2.47 4.53
CA HIS A 689 10.83 -2.35 5.30
C HIS A 689 11.13 -3.61 6.11
N LEU A 690 10.16 -4.13 6.85
CA LEU A 690 10.28 -5.42 7.55
C LEU A 690 10.60 -6.55 6.55
N PHE A 691 9.94 -6.58 5.40
CA PHE A 691 10.27 -7.53 4.34
C PHE A 691 11.72 -7.37 3.83
N GLY A 692 12.19 -6.13 3.63
CA GLY A 692 13.59 -5.86 3.27
C GLY A 692 14.58 -6.39 4.30
N LEU A 693 14.29 -6.21 5.59
CA LEU A 693 15.13 -6.72 6.67
C LEU A 693 15.15 -8.27 6.67
N TRP A 694 14.01 -8.91 6.41
CA TRP A 694 13.92 -10.35 6.22
C TRP A 694 14.77 -10.82 5.04
N CYS A 695 14.68 -10.16 3.88
CA CYS A 695 15.47 -10.49 2.70
C CYS A 695 16.97 -10.30 2.95
N ALA A 696 17.34 -9.20 3.62
CA ALA A 696 18.72 -8.96 4.01
C ALA A 696 19.26 -10.07 4.93
N ALA A 697 18.43 -10.60 5.85
CA ALA A 697 18.83 -11.72 6.69
C ALA A 697 19.04 -12.99 5.86
N TYR A 698 18.04 -13.33 5.03
CA TYR A 698 18.05 -14.52 4.19
C TYR A 698 19.24 -14.55 3.23
N ASP A 699 19.44 -13.47 2.45
CA ASP A 699 20.49 -13.40 1.43
C ASP A 699 21.91 -13.41 2.04
N ASN A 700 22.06 -12.97 3.29
CA ASN A 700 23.35 -12.96 3.98
C ASN A 700 23.57 -14.20 4.88
N GLY A 701 22.69 -15.20 4.81
CA GLY A 701 22.78 -16.41 5.64
C GLY A 701 22.70 -16.12 7.14
N ILE A 702 22.09 -15.00 7.52
CA ILE A 702 21.81 -14.63 8.90
C ILE A 702 20.51 -15.35 9.29
N PRO A 703 20.44 -16.05 10.44
CA PRO A 703 19.20 -16.65 10.91
C PRO A 703 18.06 -15.63 10.91
N ILE A 704 16.88 -16.04 10.42
CA ILE A 704 15.71 -15.17 10.42
C ILE A 704 15.41 -14.74 11.87
N PRO A 705 15.31 -13.43 12.16
CA PRO A 705 15.10 -12.94 13.51
C PRO A 705 13.80 -13.44 14.16
N GLU A 706 13.83 -13.63 15.49
CA GLU A 706 12.67 -14.04 16.30
C GLU A 706 11.46 -13.10 16.15
N LEU A 707 11.67 -11.84 15.74
CA LEU A 707 10.60 -10.90 15.39
C LEU A 707 9.56 -11.49 14.42
N TYR A 708 10.00 -12.33 13.47
CA TYR A 708 9.11 -12.94 12.47
C TYR A 708 8.43 -14.22 12.98
N ASP A 709 8.95 -14.83 14.05
CA ASP A 709 8.37 -16.00 14.72
C ASP A 709 7.37 -15.61 15.82
N ASP A 710 7.31 -14.32 16.19
CA ASP A 710 6.34 -13.79 17.12
C ASP A 710 4.90 -14.06 16.60
N PRO A 711 4.03 -14.72 17.39
CA PRO A 711 2.64 -14.94 17.00
C PRO A 711 1.90 -13.66 16.60
N LEU A 712 2.24 -12.50 17.17
CA LEU A 712 1.62 -11.22 16.79
C LEU A 712 2.07 -10.71 15.41
N TYR A 713 3.22 -11.15 14.89
CA TYR A 713 3.62 -10.84 13.51
C TYR A 713 2.60 -11.38 12.52
N SER A 714 2.29 -12.68 12.60
CA SER A 714 1.30 -13.32 11.73
C SER A 714 -0.14 -12.86 12.04
N ARG A 715 -0.52 -12.76 13.32
CA ARG A 715 -1.88 -12.35 13.73
C ARG A 715 -2.24 -10.92 13.31
N SER A 716 -1.24 -10.04 13.17
CA SER A 716 -1.43 -8.68 12.63
C SER A 716 -1.35 -8.59 11.11
N GLY A 717 -1.20 -9.73 10.42
CA GLY A 717 -1.21 -9.85 8.96
C GLY A 717 0.16 -10.12 8.31
N GLY A 718 1.25 -10.03 9.07
CA GLY A 718 2.60 -10.31 8.59
C GLY A 718 2.74 -11.70 7.96
N GLY A 719 3.62 -11.82 6.95
CA GLY A 719 3.81 -13.08 6.22
C GLY A 719 2.66 -13.49 5.31
N GLY A 720 1.77 -12.56 4.96
CA GLY A 720 0.63 -12.83 4.06
C GLY A 720 -0.62 -13.34 4.79
N ASN A 721 -0.83 -12.93 6.04
CA ASN A 721 -1.95 -13.37 6.89
C ASN A 721 -3.02 -12.30 7.08
N PHE A 722 -3.13 -11.34 6.17
CA PHE A 722 -4.16 -10.32 6.22
C PHE A 722 -5.53 -10.96 5.91
N ILE A 723 -6.44 -10.87 6.89
CA ILE A 723 -7.80 -11.41 6.78
C ILE A 723 -8.61 -10.57 5.79
N LEU A 724 -8.44 -9.25 5.79
CA LEU A 724 -9.00 -8.38 4.76
C LEU A 724 -7.88 -7.93 3.83
N SER A 725 -7.92 -8.39 2.57
CA SER A 725 -7.05 -7.90 1.50
C SER A 725 -7.82 -6.89 0.66
N THR A 726 -7.43 -5.63 0.72
CA THR A 726 -8.24 -4.53 0.17
C THR A 726 -7.46 -3.62 -0.78
N SER A 727 -8.18 -3.03 -1.72
CA SER A 727 -7.63 -2.01 -2.61
C SER A 727 -8.75 -1.17 -3.22
N THR A 728 -8.53 0.15 -3.27
CA THR A 728 -9.32 1.04 -4.12
C THR A 728 -8.73 1.07 -5.53
N LEU A 729 -9.58 0.98 -6.54
CA LEU A 729 -9.18 1.17 -7.94
C LEU A 729 -9.46 2.59 -8.45
N GLY A 730 -9.76 3.51 -7.53
CA GLY A 730 -9.93 4.92 -7.81
C GLY A 730 -11.39 5.31 -8.04
N TYR A 731 -11.63 6.11 -9.08
CA TYR A 731 -12.87 6.88 -9.25
C TYR A 731 -13.52 6.68 -10.63
N THR A 732 -13.47 5.46 -11.17
CA THR A 732 -14.04 5.12 -12.47
C THR A 732 -15.05 3.98 -12.30
N ILE A 733 -15.88 3.69 -13.30
CA ILE A 733 -16.87 2.60 -13.17
C ILE A 733 -16.22 1.20 -13.08
N ASN A 734 -14.95 1.11 -13.45
CA ASN A 734 -14.19 -0.13 -13.47
C ASN A 734 -13.80 -0.55 -12.05
N CYS A 735 -14.16 -1.79 -11.69
CA CYS A 735 -13.75 -2.43 -10.44
C CYS A 735 -13.18 -3.81 -10.77
N GLY A 736 -12.11 -4.20 -10.10
CA GLY A 736 -11.43 -5.47 -10.25
C GLY A 736 -11.08 -6.02 -8.88
N TYR A 737 -10.60 -7.26 -8.81
CA TYR A 737 -10.35 -7.96 -7.57
C TYR A 737 -9.27 -9.04 -7.73
N VAL A 738 -8.82 -9.56 -6.59
CA VAL A 738 -8.04 -10.80 -6.48
C VAL A 738 -8.73 -11.75 -5.51
N ALA A 739 -8.27 -13.00 -5.48
CA ALA A 739 -8.66 -13.95 -4.43
C ALA A 739 -8.19 -13.47 -3.04
N PRO A 740 -8.80 -13.97 -1.95
CA PRO A 740 -8.33 -13.68 -0.61
C PRO A 740 -6.88 -14.11 -0.39
N MET A 741 -6.16 -13.34 0.43
CA MET A 741 -4.75 -13.62 0.76
C MET A 741 -4.59 -14.87 1.64
N CYS A 742 -5.62 -15.21 2.44
CA CYS A 742 -5.65 -16.37 3.31
C CYS A 742 -6.97 -17.15 3.14
N ALA A 743 -6.97 -18.44 3.51
CA ALA A 743 -8.11 -19.34 3.32
C ALA A 743 -9.41 -18.82 3.97
N ASP A 744 -9.31 -18.30 5.19
CA ASP A 744 -10.43 -17.71 5.94
C ASP A 744 -10.43 -16.17 5.86
N GLY A 745 -9.97 -15.62 4.74
CA GLY A 745 -9.96 -14.20 4.46
C GLY A 745 -11.01 -13.75 3.43
N TYR A 746 -10.98 -12.45 3.15
CA TYR A 746 -11.73 -11.81 2.08
C TYR A 746 -10.79 -10.99 1.19
N GLY A 747 -11.09 -10.96 -0.11
CA GLY A 747 -10.68 -9.87 -0.98
C GLY A 747 -11.80 -8.82 -1.04
N CYS A 748 -11.52 -7.56 -0.71
CA CYS A 748 -12.50 -6.47 -0.72
C CYS A 748 -11.99 -5.31 -1.58
N PHE A 749 -12.54 -5.16 -2.78
CA PHE A 749 -12.10 -4.18 -3.75
C PHE A 749 -13.24 -3.25 -4.11
N TYR A 750 -12.93 -1.97 -4.32
CA TYR A 750 -13.97 -0.98 -4.54
C TYR A 750 -13.50 0.19 -5.41
N THR A 751 -14.47 0.88 -5.99
CA THR A 751 -14.31 2.17 -6.65
C THR A 751 -15.47 3.08 -6.31
N MET A 752 -15.23 4.39 -6.31
CA MET A 752 -16.18 5.38 -5.81
C MET A 752 -16.49 6.40 -6.92
N LEU A 753 -17.75 6.49 -7.31
CA LEU A 753 -18.27 7.50 -8.21
C LEU A 753 -18.89 8.65 -7.39
N GLU A 754 -19.40 9.69 -8.06
CA GLU A 754 -20.01 10.85 -7.38
C GLU A 754 -21.19 10.43 -6.48
N ASP A 755 -22.02 9.54 -6.99
CA ASP A 755 -23.33 9.16 -6.45
C ASP A 755 -23.44 7.69 -6.02
N CYS A 756 -22.41 6.88 -6.29
CA CYS A 756 -22.43 5.47 -5.91
C CYS A 756 -21.03 4.90 -5.60
N ILE A 757 -21.03 3.74 -4.96
CA ILE A 757 -19.84 2.90 -4.74
C ILE A 757 -20.04 1.60 -5.51
N TRP A 758 -19.00 1.05 -6.11
CA TRP A 758 -18.98 -0.32 -6.60
C TRP A 758 -18.04 -1.12 -5.74
N ALA A 759 -18.44 -2.32 -5.30
CA ALA A 759 -17.57 -3.20 -4.54
C ALA A 759 -17.65 -4.64 -5.03
N ILE A 760 -16.52 -5.34 -4.92
CA ILE A 760 -16.35 -6.76 -5.20
C ILE A 760 -15.76 -7.43 -3.96
N PHE A 761 -16.43 -8.46 -3.47
CA PHE A 761 -16.03 -9.28 -2.35
C PHE A 761 -15.74 -10.70 -2.82
N SER A 762 -14.54 -11.21 -2.54
CA SER A 762 -14.14 -12.59 -2.83
C SER A 762 -13.90 -13.35 -1.53
N ALA A 763 -14.22 -14.65 -1.52
CA ALA A 763 -13.97 -15.58 -0.43
C ALA A 763 -13.69 -16.98 -1.00
N TYR A 764 -12.89 -17.81 -0.33
CA TYR A 764 -12.74 -19.22 -0.75
C TYR A 764 -14.03 -19.99 -0.46
N ARG A 765 -14.47 -20.80 -1.43
CA ARG A 765 -15.70 -21.60 -1.32
C ARG A 765 -15.68 -22.57 -0.15
N ASP A 766 -14.51 -23.14 0.10
CA ASP A 766 -14.31 -24.19 1.11
C ASP A 766 -14.09 -23.61 2.52
N SER A 767 -14.01 -22.29 2.67
CA SER A 767 -13.99 -21.69 4.00
C SER A 767 -15.33 -21.92 4.69
N THR A 768 -15.26 -22.41 5.93
CA THR A 768 -16.44 -22.51 6.82
C THR A 768 -16.66 -21.24 7.64
N VAL A 769 -15.69 -20.30 7.59
CA VAL A 769 -15.68 -19.06 8.35
C VAL A 769 -16.22 -17.91 7.50
N THR A 770 -15.78 -17.80 6.23
CA THR A 770 -16.07 -16.64 5.39
C THR A 770 -17.17 -16.87 4.37
N SER A 771 -17.85 -15.80 3.98
CA SER A 771 -18.85 -15.83 2.91
C SER A 771 -18.96 -14.46 2.25
N GLY A 772 -18.48 -14.34 1.01
CA GLY A 772 -18.52 -13.09 0.23
C GLY A 772 -19.94 -12.52 0.13
N HIS A 773 -20.95 -13.38 -0.03
CA HIS A 773 -22.35 -12.97 -0.08
C HIS A 773 -22.86 -12.38 1.24
N LYS A 774 -22.57 -13.02 2.39
CA LYS A 774 -22.95 -12.47 3.70
C LYS A 774 -22.21 -11.18 4.00
N PHE A 775 -20.94 -11.09 3.58
CA PHE A 775 -20.13 -9.88 3.67
C PHE A 775 -20.77 -8.73 2.90
N GLN A 776 -21.10 -8.94 1.63
CA GLN A 776 -21.83 -7.96 0.83
C GLN A 776 -23.15 -7.56 1.48
N GLN A 777 -23.99 -8.52 1.88
CA GLN A 777 -25.29 -8.22 2.52
C GLN A 777 -25.13 -7.38 3.78
N THR A 778 -24.13 -7.67 4.61
CA THR A 778 -23.86 -6.91 5.83
C THR A 778 -23.34 -5.51 5.51
N PHE A 779 -22.45 -5.39 4.53
CA PHE A 779 -21.97 -4.10 4.05
C PHE A 779 -23.11 -3.26 3.44
N HIS A 780 -24.09 -3.88 2.75
CA HIS A 780 -25.32 -3.20 2.32
C HIS A 780 -26.18 -2.76 3.51
N GLN A 781 -26.32 -3.59 4.54
CA GLN A 781 -27.13 -3.29 5.72
C GLN A 781 -26.58 -2.12 6.55
N MET A 782 -25.32 -1.71 6.33
CA MET A 782 -24.77 -0.46 6.84
C MET A 782 -25.48 0.80 6.31
N LYS A 783 -26.58 0.65 5.53
CA LYS A 783 -27.42 1.71 4.95
C LYS A 783 -27.48 2.98 5.77
N ALA A 784 -27.35 4.08 5.04
CA ALA A 784 -27.76 5.45 5.33
C ALA A 784 -27.96 5.80 6.83
N PRO A 785 -29.07 5.50 7.53
CA PRO A 785 -29.33 6.07 8.86
C PRO A 785 -28.19 5.99 9.88
N THR A 786 -27.42 4.90 10.01
CA THR A 786 -26.40 4.83 11.07
C THR A 786 -25.15 5.63 10.77
N VAL A 787 -24.70 5.79 9.52
CA VAL A 787 -23.53 6.64 9.20
C VAL A 787 -23.96 8.03 8.74
N LEU A 788 -25.14 8.16 8.12
CA LEU A 788 -25.79 9.43 7.80
C LEU A 788 -26.21 10.18 9.08
N LEU A 789 -26.64 9.51 10.17
CA LEU A 789 -26.79 10.16 11.48
C LEU A 789 -25.45 10.69 11.97
N LEU A 790 -24.36 9.93 11.80
CA LEU A 790 -23.04 10.34 12.30
C LEU A 790 -22.50 11.51 11.48
N LEU A 791 -22.69 11.50 10.16
CA LEU A 791 -22.27 12.58 9.27
C LEU A 791 -23.09 13.86 9.50
N VAL A 792 -24.40 13.72 9.73
CA VAL A 792 -25.30 14.85 10.04
C VAL A 792 -25.06 15.37 11.47
N ALA A 793 -24.92 14.51 12.48
CA ALA A 793 -24.59 14.89 13.86
C ALA A 793 -23.19 15.52 13.95
N SER A 794 -22.25 15.11 13.10
CA SER A 794 -20.92 15.70 13.04
C SER A 794 -20.85 17.10 12.44
N SER A 795 -21.98 17.62 11.92
CA SER A 795 -22.14 19.03 11.53
C SER A 795 -22.57 19.91 12.70
N CYS A 796 -22.88 19.30 13.86
CA CYS A 796 -23.36 19.97 15.08
C CYS A 796 -22.38 19.85 16.27
N CYS A 797 -21.16 19.34 16.06
CA CYS A 797 -20.20 19.11 17.15
C CYS A 797 -18.87 19.78 16.83
N ILE A 798 -18.63 20.92 17.48
CA ILE A 798 -17.33 21.58 17.60
C ILE A 798 -16.63 21.00 18.85
N ALA A 799 -15.33 20.70 18.69
CA ALA A 799 -14.25 20.40 19.66
C ALA A 799 -14.46 19.42 20.85
N SER A 800 -13.56 18.43 21.00
CA SER A 800 -12.50 18.43 22.06
C SER A 800 -11.77 17.10 22.36
N PRO A 801 -10.60 17.11 23.04
CA PRO A 801 -9.54 16.07 22.99
C PRO A 801 -9.29 15.22 24.28
N PHE A 802 -8.76 13.99 24.13
CA PHE A 802 -7.53 13.32 24.68
C PHE A 802 -7.50 12.78 26.14
N PRO A 803 -6.66 11.74 26.43
CA PRO A 803 -5.79 11.82 27.62
C PRO A 803 -4.35 11.24 27.49
N GLN A 804 -3.51 11.62 28.48
CA GLN A 804 -2.07 11.93 28.56
C GLN A 804 -1.01 10.81 28.87
N GLY A 805 0.27 11.18 28.66
CA GLY A 805 1.46 10.94 29.53
C GLY A 805 2.73 10.43 28.77
N ARG A 806 3.96 11.00 28.80
CA ARG A 806 4.63 12.14 29.48
C ARG A 806 5.94 12.49 28.72
N SER A 807 6.40 13.76 28.82
CA SER A 807 7.77 14.34 28.67
C SER A 807 8.12 15.20 27.42
N GLU A 808 8.35 16.49 27.72
CA GLU A 808 9.36 17.44 27.19
C GLU A 808 9.29 17.90 25.71
N VAL A 809 8.24 18.64 25.35
CA VAL A 809 8.16 19.81 24.42
C VAL A 809 6.79 20.46 24.71
N ILE A 810 6.61 21.79 24.58
CA ILE A 810 5.26 22.40 24.61
C ILE A 810 4.40 21.64 23.57
N PRO A 811 3.33 20.95 23.98
CA PRO A 811 2.60 20.06 23.09
C PRO A 811 2.13 20.79 21.83
N GLU A 812 2.26 20.17 20.65
CA GLU A 812 1.71 20.75 19.40
C GLU A 812 0.21 21.05 19.56
N GLU A 813 -0.48 20.30 20.42
CA GLU A 813 -1.87 20.51 20.82
C GLU A 813 -2.08 21.84 21.59
N THR A 814 -1.14 22.25 22.44
CA THR A 814 -1.17 23.55 23.16
C THR A 814 -0.89 24.71 22.22
N LEU A 815 0.04 24.54 21.28
CA LEU A 815 0.32 25.53 20.24
C LEU A 815 -0.85 25.65 19.24
N ASP A 816 -1.49 24.53 18.92
CA ASP A 816 -2.72 24.51 18.14
C ASP A 816 -3.87 25.16 18.89
N LEU A 817 -3.96 25.03 20.21
CA LEU A 817 -4.95 25.71 21.04
C LEU A 817 -4.75 27.25 21.06
N VAL A 818 -3.50 27.71 21.20
CA VAL A 818 -3.16 29.15 21.14
C VAL A 818 -3.48 29.72 19.75
N TYR A 819 -3.16 28.97 18.69
CA TYR A 819 -3.51 29.35 17.32
C TYR A 819 -5.03 29.35 17.08
N ASP A 820 -5.74 28.32 17.54
CA ASP A 820 -7.18 28.22 17.43
C ASP A 820 -7.88 29.34 18.20
N SER A 821 -7.35 29.76 19.35
CA SER A 821 -7.82 30.95 20.08
C SER A 821 -7.62 32.22 19.27
N PHE A 822 -6.45 32.39 18.63
CA PHE A 822 -6.14 33.56 17.79
C PHE A 822 -7.03 33.63 16.53
N VAL A 823 -7.23 32.51 15.84
CA VAL A 823 -8.12 32.42 14.68
C VAL A 823 -9.58 32.63 15.09
N THR A 824 -9.97 32.12 16.27
CA THR A 824 -11.31 32.33 16.83
C THR A 824 -11.56 33.81 17.12
N VAL A 825 -10.57 34.56 17.61
CA VAL A 825 -10.68 36.02 17.77
C VAL A 825 -10.99 36.69 16.42
N PHE A 826 -10.20 36.39 15.39
CA PHE A 826 -10.37 37.01 14.07
C PHE A 826 -11.73 36.67 13.43
N ARG A 827 -12.15 35.40 13.48
CA ARG A 827 -13.43 34.93 12.94
C ARG A 827 -14.63 35.45 13.72
N THR A 828 -14.49 35.62 15.04
CA THR A 828 -15.57 36.17 15.89
C THR A 828 -15.79 37.65 15.59
N VAL A 829 -14.72 38.42 15.39
CA VAL A 829 -14.82 39.81 14.93
C VAL A 829 -15.49 39.86 13.56
N GLN A 830 -15.01 39.08 12.59
CA GLN A 830 -15.59 39.05 11.24
C GLN A 830 -17.07 38.65 11.22
N ALA A 831 -17.49 37.69 12.06
CA ALA A 831 -18.87 37.23 12.12
C ALA A 831 -19.82 38.20 12.83
N THR A 832 -19.31 39.12 13.64
CA THR A 832 -20.14 40.02 14.45
C THR A 832 -20.54 41.29 13.70
N TYR A 833 -19.74 41.76 12.73
CA TYR A 833 -20.10 42.90 11.88
C TYR A 833 -20.77 42.41 10.59
N PRO A 834 -22.07 42.72 10.36
CA PRO A 834 -22.74 42.32 9.14
C PRO A 834 -22.22 43.10 7.92
N PRO A 835 -22.25 42.53 6.71
CA PRO A 835 -21.73 43.16 5.49
C PRO A 835 -22.28 44.56 5.22
N GLU A 836 -23.55 44.80 5.55
CA GLU A 836 -24.21 46.10 5.34
C GLU A 836 -23.65 47.19 6.24
N LEU A 837 -23.29 46.85 7.50
CA LEU A 837 -22.69 47.79 8.44
C LEU A 837 -21.23 48.07 8.06
N LEU A 838 -20.49 47.04 7.66
CA LEU A 838 -19.12 47.19 7.17
C LEU A 838 -19.06 48.09 5.92
N GLN A 839 -20.06 47.99 5.03
CA GLN A 839 -20.21 48.86 3.88
C GLN A 839 -20.53 50.32 4.27
N GLU A 840 -21.34 50.53 5.31
CA GLU A 840 -21.63 51.87 5.86
C GLU A 840 -20.37 52.52 6.47
N ILE A 841 -19.56 51.76 7.21
CA ILE A 841 -18.26 52.18 7.74
C ILE A 841 -17.32 52.58 6.60
N ALA A 842 -17.15 51.72 5.59
CA ALA A 842 -16.27 51.99 4.46
C ALA A 842 -16.69 53.25 3.70
N THR A 843 -18.00 53.45 3.52
CA THR A 843 -18.55 54.64 2.85
C THR A 843 -18.26 55.92 3.63
N GLU A 844 -18.45 55.92 4.95
CA GLU A 844 -18.16 57.09 5.79
C GLU A 844 -16.65 57.36 5.92
N LEU A 845 -15.81 56.31 6.01
CA LEU A 845 -14.35 56.45 5.99
C LEU A 845 -13.83 57.06 4.69
N LEU A 846 -14.36 56.64 3.55
CA LEU A 846 -14.03 57.25 2.26
C LEU A 846 -14.44 58.73 2.20
N ALA A 847 -15.58 59.08 2.79
CA ALA A 847 -16.08 60.46 2.83
C ALA A 847 -15.26 61.38 3.75
N THR A 848 -14.64 60.85 4.81
CA THR A 848 -13.83 61.60 5.78
C THR A 848 -12.34 61.58 5.46
N GLY A 849 -11.92 60.90 4.38
CA GLY A 849 -10.52 60.72 4.01
C GLY A 849 -9.77 59.82 4.98
N GLY A 850 -10.45 58.78 5.49
CA GLY A 850 -9.88 57.76 6.38
C GLY A 850 -9.99 58.04 7.88
N ARG A 851 -10.50 59.21 8.26
CA ARG A 851 -10.65 59.61 9.66
C ARG A 851 -11.90 58.98 10.26
N PHE A 852 -11.84 58.48 11.50
CA PHE A 852 -12.94 57.80 12.18
C PHE A 852 -13.93 58.83 12.76
N GLN A 853 -14.48 59.67 11.88
CA GLN A 853 -15.47 60.70 12.19
C GLN A 853 -16.84 60.25 11.69
N PHE A 854 -17.35 59.19 12.32
CA PHE A 854 -18.62 58.59 11.95
C PHE A 854 -19.82 59.42 12.39
N SER A 855 -20.95 59.25 11.71
CA SER A 855 -22.23 59.82 12.10
C SER A 855 -22.66 59.32 13.49
N GLU A 856 -23.46 60.11 14.23
CA GLU A 856 -23.94 59.69 15.56
C GLU A 856 -24.71 58.36 15.51
N GLY A 857 -25.40 58.09 14.40
CA GLY A 857 -26.14 56.85 14.17
C GLY A 857 -25.22 55.64 13.92
N LEU A 858 -24.17 55.81 13.12
CA LEU A 858 -23.18 54.75 12.87
C LEU A 858 -22.33 54.50 14.12
N THR A 859 -21.92 55.55 14.82
CA THR A 859 -21.19 55.45 16.10
C THR A 859 -21.95 54.59 17.12
N ALA A 860 -23.25 54.84 17.28
CA ALA A 860 -24.08 54.05 18.20
C ALA A 860 -24.19 52.56 17.79
N GLN A 861 -24.26 52.27 16.48
CA GLN A 861 -24.28 50.90 15.97
C GLN A 861 -22.93 50.20 16.18
N LEU A 862 -21.81 50.91 16.02
CA LEU A 862 -20.47 50.39 16.27
C LEU A 862 -20.24 50.11 17.75
N ASP A 863 -20.71 50.99 18.64
CA ASP A 863 -20.64 50.77 20.09
C ASP A 863 -21.47 49.55 20.52
N GLU A 864 -22.67 49.37 19.96
CA GLU A 864 -23.50 48.18 20.20
C GLU A 864 -22.78 46.90 19.70
N LYS A 865 -22.22 46.93 18.49
CA LYS A 865 -21.47 45.80 17.92
C LYS A 865 -20.16 45.52 18.65
N ASN A 866 -19.47 46.52 19.15
CA ASN A 866 -18.31 46.33 20.03
C ASN A 866 -18.70 45.58 21.32
N GLY A 867 -19.88 45.86 21.87
CA GLY A 867 -20.45 45.10 22.99
C GLY A 867 -20.74 43.63 22.62
N GLU A 868 -21.29 43.39 21.43
CA GLU A 868 -21.53 42.03 20.92
C GLU A 868 -20.22 41.27 20.65
N VAL A 869 -19.19 41.92 20.10
CA VAL A 869 -17.87 41.30 19.87
C VAL A 869 -17.28 40.82 21.17
N ARG A 870 -17.32 41.66 22.22
CA ARG A 870 -16.83 41.30 23.56
C ARG A 870 -17.57 40.08 24.11
N ALA A 871 -18.91 40.08 24.02
CA ALA A 871 -19.72 38.97 24.53
C ALA A 871 -19.50 37.66 23.75
N ASN A 872 -19.40 37.73 22.43
CA ASN A 872 -19.18 36.56 21.58
C ASN A 872 -17.76 36.00 21.75
N LEU A 873 -16.77 36.89 21.88
CA LEU A 873 -15.37 36.50 22.07
C LEU A 873 -15.17 35.84 23.43
N LYS A 874 -15.79 36.40 24.47
CA LYS A 874 -15.84 35.79 25.80
C LYS A 874 -16.42 34.38 25.74
N PHE A 875 -17.60 34.22 25.14
CA PHE A 875 -18.26 32.92 25.05
C PHE A 875 -17.40 31.89 24.31
N ALA A 876 -16.76 32.30 23.21
CA ALA A 876 -15.91 31.41 22.42
C ALA A 876 -14.62 31.01 23.15
N LEU A 877 -13.98 31.95 23.87
CA LEU A 877 -12.79 31.67 24.66
C LEU A 877 -13.11 30.87 25.95
N GLU A 878 -14.28 31.09 26.56
CA GLU A 878 -14.81 30.26 27.65
C GLU A 878 -15.02 28.82 27.20
N GLU A 879 -15.64 28.61 26.05
CA GLU A 879 -15.82 27.27 25.49
C GLU A 879 -14.45 26.60 25.25
N ILE A 880 -13.47 27.32 24.70
CA ILE A 880 -12.12 26.79 24.50
C ILE A 880 -11.43 26.48 25.83
N ALA A 881 -11.47 27.38 26.81
CA ALA A 881 -10.81 27.22 28.10
C ALA A 881 -11.42 26.09 28.95
N ILE A 882 -12.75 26.01 29.03
CA ILE A 882 -13.48 24.95 29.74
C ILE A 882 -13.13 23.60 29.14
N THR A 883 -13.06 23.53 27.80
CA THR A 883 -12.88 22.27 27.11
C THR A 883 -11.41 21.84 27.01
N ALA A 884 -10.46 22.77 27.07
CA ALA A 884 -9.02 22.48 27.08
C ALA A 884 -8.49 22.12 28.48
N ALA A 885 -8.95 22.84 29.52
CA ALA A 885 -8.53 22.59 30.91
C ALA A 885 -9.33 21.46 31.60
N GLY A 886 -10.29 20.84 30.91
CA GLY A 886 -11.05 19.72 31.44
C GLY A 886 -11.92 20.09 32.66
N LEU A 887 -12.40 21.33 32.73
CA LEU A 887 -13.16 21.87 33.87
C LEU A 887 -14.62 21.39 33.91
N ASP A 888 -14.97 20.38 33.10
CA ASP A 888 -16.29 19.76 33.05
C ASP A 888 -16.60 19.05 34.39
N GLY A 889 -17.41 19.71 35.23
CA GLY A 889 -17.78 19.24 36.57
C GLY A 889 -16.99 19.88 37.72
N ALA A 890 -16.23 20.95 37.46
CA ALA A 890 -15.59 21.76 38.50
C ALA A 890 -16.62 22.45 39.42
N ASP A 891 -16.20 22.77 40.65
CA ASP A 891 -17.04 23.45 41.64
C ASP A 891 -17.47 24.84 41.15
N GLU A 892 -18.69 25.27 41.52
CA GLU A 892 -19.30 26.54 41.11
C GLU A 892 -18.41 27.75 41.44
N LEU A 893 -17.59 27.66 42.49
CA LEU A 893 -16.62 28.68 42.87
C LEU A 893 -15.43 28.78 41.89
N VAL A 894 -14.97 27.66 41.34
CA VAL A 894 -13.87 27.61 40.37
C VAL A 894 -14.34 28.15 39.02
N MET A 895 -15.53 27.73 38.58
CA MET A 895 -16.14 28.23 37.36
C MET A 895 -16.40 29.74 37.41
N SER A 896 -16.83 30.26 38.58
CA SER A 896 -16.99 31.71 38.76
C SER A 896 -15.68 32.48 38.59
N LYS A 897 -14.56 31.97 39.12
CA LYS A 897 -13.25 32.62 38.99
C LYS A 897 -12.70 32.57 37.56
N VAL A 898 -12.93 31.47 36.85
CA VAL A 898 -12.55 31.32 35.43
C VAL A 898 -13.33 32.29 34.55
N HIS A 899 -14.64 32.45 34.79
CA HIS A 899 -15.44 33.46 34.09
C HIS A 899 -14.96 34.89 34.39
N ASP A 900 -14.67 35.22 35.65
CA ASP A 900 -14.18 36.55 36.04
C ASP A 900 -12.80 36.86 35.40
N TYR A 901 -11.92 35.84 35.28
CA TYR A 901 -10.63 35.96 34.61
C TYR A 901 -10.77 36.17 33.09
N LEU A 902 -11.62 35.38 32.43
CA LEU A 902 -11.82 35.50 30.98
C LEU A 902 -12.53 36.81 30.61
N ASP A 903 -13.45 37.29 31.45
CA ASP A 903 -14.01 38.63 31.36
C ASP A 903 -12.92 39.71 31.32
N TYR A 904 -12.02 39.65 32.30
CA TYR A 904 -10.95 40.62 32.43
C TYR A 904 -9.94 40.54 31.25
N ALA A 905 -9.55 39.33 30.85
CA ALA A 905 -8.61 39.12 29.74
C ALA A 905 -9.19 39.61 28.40
N VAL A 906 -10.47 39.36 28.12
CA VAL A 906 -11.14 39.84 26.90
C VAL A 906 -11.27 41.36 26.89
N ASP A 907 -11.59 41.98 28.02
CA ASP A 907 -11.66 43.44 28.12
C ASP A 907 -10.31 44.12 27.86
N VAL A 908 -9.22 43.49 28.33
CA VAL A 908 -7.86 43.96 28.10
C VAL A 908 -7.45 43.77 26.63
N LEU A 909 -7.73 42.60 26.03
CA LEU A 909 -7.40 42.32 24.62
C LEU A 909 -8.14 43.27 23.67
N VAL A 910 -9.45 43.46 23.85
CA VAL A 910 -10.24 44.37 23.01
C VAL A 910 -9.86 45.84 23.28
N GLY A 911 -9.50 46.19 24.51
CA GLY A 911 -9.07 47.53 24.89
C GLY A 911 -7.66 47.92 24.42
N SER A 912 -6.83 46.93 24.08
CA SER A 912 -5.43 47.16 23.66
C SER A 912 -5.25 47.47 22.17
N VAL A 913 -6.33 47.43 21.38
CA VAL A 913 -6.29 47.76 19.94
C VAL A 913 -6.08 49.27 19.75
N PRO A 914 -4.97 49.70 19.13
CA PRO A 914 -4.62 51.11 19.00
C PRO A 914 -5.40 51.74 17.83
N MET A 915 -6.63 52.15 18.08
CA MET A 915 -7.54 52.66 17.04
C MET A 915 -7.03 53.93 16.34
N ASP A 916 -6.19 54.71 17.01
CA ASP A 916 -5.48 55.86 16.45
C ASP A 916 -4.42 55.47 15.42
N VAL A 917 -3.72 54.34 15.64
CA VAL A 917 -2.81 53.75 14.66
C VAL A 917 -3.58 53.18 13.48
N VAL A 918 -4.69 52.49 13.74
CA VAL A 918 -5.55 51.96 12.67
C VAL A 918 -6.11 53.11 11.81
N GLU A 919 -6.57 54.20 12.43
CA GLU A 919 -6.99 55.40 11.71
C GLU A 919 -5.85 55.98 10.86
N ALA A 920 -4.65 56.12 11.44
CA ALA A 920 -3.49 56.66 10.72
C ALA A 920 -3.06 55.79 9.52
N LEU A 921 -3.12 54.46 9.67
CA LEU A 921 -2.87 53.50 8.58
C LEU A 921 -3.90 53.68 7.45
N VAL A 922 -5.19 53.77 7.79
CA VAL A 922 -6.27 53.94 6.81
C VAL A 922 -6.15 55.28 6.09
N VAL A 923 -5.83 56.36 6.80
CA VAL A 923 -5.59 57.69 6.22
C VAL A 923 -4.40 57.65 5.25
N GLU A 924 -3.26 57.06 5.63
CA GLU A 924 -2.06 56.97 4.80
C GLU A 924 -2.33 56.20 3.49
N VAL A 925 -3.01 55.04 3.57
CA VAL A 925 -3.38 54.23 2.40
C VAL A 925 -4.32 54.99 1.47
N LEU A 926 -5.27 55.75 2.02
CA LEU A 926 -6.21 56.55 1.23
C LEU A 926 -5.55 57.76 0.56
N GLU A 927 -4.69 58.48 1.27
CA GLU A 927 -3.96 59.64 0.73
C GLU A 927 -2.99 59.25 -0.39
N LYS A 928 -2.45 58.04 -0.34
CA LYS A 928 -1.50 57.49 -1.33
C LYS A 928 -2.12 56.55 -2.36
N GLN A 929 -3.45 56.51 -2.47
CA GLN A 929 -4.18 55.74 -3.48
C GLN A 929 -3.83 54.25 -3.49
N GLY A 930 -3.80 53.61 -2.32
CA GLY A 930 -3.56 52.18 -2.20
C GLY A 930 -2.13 51.76 -1.94
N SER A 931 -1.22 52.72 -1.79
CA SER A 931 0.17 52.45 -1.41
C SER A 931 0.40 52.83 0.04
N PHE A 932 1.10 52.00 0.79
CA PHE A 932 1.45 52.28 2.17
C PHE A 932 2.96 52.45 2.34
N ASP A 933 3.41 53.53 3.01
CA ASP A 933 4.79 53.66 3.46
C ASP A 933 4.82 53.89 4.98
N PHE A 934 5.73 53.21 5.67
CA PHE A 934 6.02 53.51 7.07
C PHE A 934 6.73 54.86 7.19
N THR A 935 5.97 55.92 7.49
CA THR A 935 6.54 57.22 7.83
C THR A 935 7.17 57.15 9.23
N PRO A 936 8.22 57.94 9.52
CA PRO A 936 8.82 57.97 10.86
C PRO A 936 7.79 58.26 11.97
N GLU A 937 6.78 59.07 11.67
CA GLU A 937 5.67 59.37 12.57
C GLU A 937 4.81 58.12 12.84
N LEU A 938 4.50 57.33 11.82
CA LEU A 938 3.69 56.13 11.93
C LEU A 938 4.43 54.96 12.57
N GLU A 939 5.73 54.81 12.30
CA GLU A 939 6.62 53.88 13.01
C GLU A 939 6.68 54.22 14.51
N SER A 940 6.73 55.52 14.84
CA SER A 940 6.69 55.98 16.22
C SER A 940 5.35 55.65 16.89
N MET A 941 4.23 55.90 16.20
CA MET A 941 2.90 55.58 16.73
C MET A 941 2.70 54.07 16.94
N LEU A 942 3.17 53.24 16.02
CA LEU A 942 3.14 51.79 16.15
C LEU A 942 4.02 51.29 17.31
N GLY A 943 5.22 51.87 17.48
CA GLY A 943 6.09 51.55 18.61
C GLY A 943 5.50 51.93 19.96
N GLU A 944 4.82 53.09 20.04
CA GLU A 944 4.09 53.53 21.23
C GLU A 944 2.88 52.64 21.52
N ALA A 945 2.13 52.25 20.49
CA ALA A 945 1.01 51.32 20.62
C ALA A 945 1.43 49.92 21.05
N LEU A 946 2.53 49.39 20.51
CA LEU A 946 3.10 48.11 20.94
C LEU A 946 3.56 48.18 22.41
N ALA A 947 4.19 49.28 22.82
CA ALA A 947 4.57 49.50 24.21
C ALA A 947 3.34 49.56 25.14
N ALA A 948 2.25 50.21 24.71
CA ALA A 948 1.00 50.26 25.45
C ALA A 948 0.34 48.87 25.54
N ALA A 949 0.29 48.11 24.45
CA ALA A 949 -0.26 46.75 24.41
C ALA A 949 0.50 45.80 25.36
N LYS A 950 1.84 45.90 25.42
CA LYS A 950 2.64 45.14 26.39
C LYS A 950 2.30 45.47 27.84
N VAL A 951 2.09 46.76 28.15
CA VAL A 951 1.66 47.18 29.49
C VAL A 951 0.28 46.60 29.84
N GLU A 952 -0.66 46.60 28.90
CA GLU A 952 -1.98 46.02 29.10
C GLU A 952 -1.92 44.48 29.27
N LEU A 953 -1.16 43.77 28.43
CA LEU A 953 -0.95 42.32 28.56
C LEU A 953 -0.35 41.93 29.91
N ARG A 954 0.59 42.73 30.43
CA ARG A 954 1.15 42.51 31.78
C ARG A 954 0.11 42.64 32.89
N LYS A 955 -0.94 43.46 32.72
CA LYS A 955 -2.03 43.55 33.72
C LYS A 955 -2.89 42.29 33.80
N VAL A 956 -3.01 41.53 32.70
CA VAL A 956 -3.69 40.21 32.70
C VAL A 956 -2.91 39.26 33.61
N ILE A 957 -1.59 39.27 33.48
CA ILE A 957 -0.68 38.45 34.30
C ILE A 957 -0.66 38.91 35.76
N ASP A 958 -0.70 40.22 36.00
CA ASP A 958 -0.81 40.75 37.36
C ASP A 958 -2.07 40.22 38.05
N TYR A 959 -3.18 40.15 37.30
CA TYR A 959 -4.43 39.60 37.79
C TYR A 959 -4.34 38.09 38.04
N GLU A 960 -3.62 37.33 37.20
CA GLU A 960 -3.31 35.91 37.46
C GLU A 960 -2.47 35.73 38.72
N PHE A 961 -1.46 36.58 38.93
CA PHE A 961 -0.64 36.58 40.15
C PHE A 961 -1.42 36.92 41.40
N GLU A 962 -2.59 37.57 41.30
CA GLU A 962 -3.48 37.83 42.44
C GLU A 962 -4.51 36.71 42.67
N LEU A 963 -4.85 35.94 41.63
CA LEU A 963 -5.91 34.94 41.66
C LEU A 963 -5.44 33.55 42.13
N PHE A 964 -4.19 33.18 41.82
CA PHE A 964 -3.63 31.85 42.08
C PHE A 964 -2.59 31.88 43.21
N GLU A 965 -2.89 31.21 44.34
CA GLU A 965 -2.06 31.22 45.56
C GLU A 965 -0.60 30.80 45.32
N ASP A 966 -0.39 29.90 44.36
CA ASP A 966 0.92 29.39 44.04
C ASP A 966 1.73 30.34 43.13
N LEU A 967 1.06 31.20 42.35
CA LEU A 967 1.69 32.31 41.62
C LEU A 967 1.98 33.51 42.54
N ILE A 968 1.17 33.68 43.60
CA ILE A 968 1.43 34.65 44.67
C ILE A 968 2.79 34.36 45.33
N ALA A 969 3.20 33.09 45.42
CA ALA A 969 4.44 32.66 46.07
C ALA A 969 5.72 32.88 45.22
N LEU A 970 5.59 33.27 43.95
CA LEU A 970 6.72 33.54 43.06
C LEU A 970 7.52 34.78 43.50
N ASP A 971 8.85 34.69 43.49
CA ASP A 971 9.72 35.81 43.82
C ASP A 971 9.76 36.89 42.71
N GLU A 972 10.25 38.09 43.05
CA GLU A 972 10.27 39.23 42.11
C GLU A 972 11.13 38.96 40.87
N GLU A 973 12.18 38.15 41.00
CA GLU A 973 13.09 37.81 39.90
C GLU A 973 12.36 36.94 38.88
N THR A 974 11.65 35.92 39.35
CA THR A 974 10.77 35.06 38.58
C THR A 974 9.68 35.83 37.84
N ARG A 975 8.97 36.74 38.53
CA ARG A 975 7.91 37.55 37.92
C ARG A 975 8.47 38.47 36.83
N ALA A 976 9.67 39.00 37.02
CA ALA A 976 10.34 39.82 36.01
C ALA A 976 10.64 39.03 34.72
N LEU A 977 10.98 37.75 34.82
CA LEU A 977 11.19 36.87 33.66
C LEU A 977 9.91 36.58 32.89
N ILE A 978 8.79 36.38 33.59
CA ILE A 978 7.47 36.21 32.94
C ILE A 978 7.14 37.42 32.09
N TYR A 979 7.33 38.62 32.64
CA TYR A 979 7.06 39.82 31.87
C TYR A 979 8.00 40.00 30.67
N GLN A 980 9.27 39.58 30.77
CA GLN A 980 10.20 39.61 29.65
C GLN A 980 9.79 38.66 28.52
N GLY A 981 9.33 37.45 28.85
CA GLY A 981 8.83 36.50 27.86
C GLY A 981 7.59 37.01 27.10
N ILE A 982 6.69 37.69 27.80
CA ILE A 982 5.48 38.26 27.19
C ILE A 982 5.80 39.43 26.28
N ASP A 983 6.71 40.30 26.69
CA ASP A 983 7.19 41.38 25.84
C ASP A 983 7.85 40.84 24.56
N TYR A 984 8.63 39.76 24.67
CA TYR A 984 9.26 39.11 23.52
C TYR A 984 8.21 38.52 22.56
N MET A 985 7.20 37.81 23.08
CA MET A 985 6.11 37.28 22.24
C MET A 985 5.31 38.39 21.55
N ALA A 986 5.08 39.51 22.24
CA ALA A 986 4.41 40.68 21.66
C ALA A 986 5.25 41.31 20.54
N ASP A 987 6.58 41.41 20.70
CA ASP A 987 7.49 41.92 19.66
C ASP A 987 7.51 41.02 18.41
N GLU A 988 7.62 39.71 18.59
CA GLU A 988 7.67 38.75 17.47
C GLU A 988 6.33 38.68 16.73
N THR A 989 5.22 38.72 17.47
CA THR A 989 3.87 38.78 16.88
C THR A 989 3.70 40.05 16.05
N TYR A 990 4.18 41.19 16.56
CA TYR A 990 4.16 42.47 15.85
C TYR A 990 4.98 42.42 14.55
N GLN A 991 6.17 41.82 14.57
CA GLN A 991 7.01 41.66 13.38
C GLN A 991 6.41 40.70 12.34
N ALA A 992 5.55 39.78 12.78
CA ALA A 992 4.92 38.80 11.90
C ALA A 992 3.73 39.38 11.12
N ILE A 993 3.21 40.56 11.48
CA ILE A 993 2.02 41.16 10.85
C ILE A 993 2.24 41.37 9.33
N PRO A 994 1.35 40.83 8.48
CA PRO A 994 1.49 40.88 7.03
C PRO A 994 0.99 42.22 6.47
N TRP A 995 1.72 43.30 6.73
CA TRP A 995 1.31 44.67 6.38
C TRP A 995 0.92 44.87 4.90
N LYS A 996 1.56 44.13 3.98
CA LYS A 996 1.24 44.18 2.55
C LYS A 996 -0.14 43.59 2.21
N LEU A 997 -0.58 42.58 2.96
CA LEU A 997 -1.91 42.00 2.79
C LEU A 997 -2.99 42.98 3.26
N LEU A 998 -2.75 43.68 4.37
CA LEU A 998 -3.64 44.74 4.87
C LEU A 998 -3.77 45.88 3.84
N GLU A 999 -2.66 46.26 3.20
CA GLU A 999 -2.65 47.24 2.11
C GLU A 999 -3.50 46.79 0.92
N ASP A 1000 -3.34 45.54 0.47
CA ASP A 1000 -4.11 44.99 -0.66
C ASP A 1000 -5.61 44.87 -0.35
N ILE A 1001 -5.98 44.50 0.89
CA ILE A 1001 -7.38 44.47 1.35
C ILE A 1001 -8.00 45.86 1.31
N VAL A 1002 -7.30 46.86 1.88
CA VAL A 1002 -7.81 48.23 1.90
C VAL A 1002 -7.89 48.79 0.48
N TYR A 1003 -6.91 48.49 -0.39
CA TYR A 1003 -6.93 48.88 -1.80
C TYR A 1003 -8.15 48.34 -2.55
N GLU A 1004 -8.46 47.06 -2.38
CA GLU A 1004 -9.57 46.43 -3.09
C GLU A 1004 -10.92 46.97 -2.61
N VAL A 1005 -11.05 47.27 -1.31
CA VAL A 1005 -12.23 47.95 -0.76
C VAL A 1005 -12.36 49.38 -1.32
N ILE A 1006 -11.26 50.09 -1.56
CA ILE A 1006 -11.25 51.41 -2.19
C ILE A 1006 -11.65 51.33 -3.67
N GLU A 1007 -11.07 50.41 -4.45
CA GLU A 1007 -11.41 50.22 -5.86
C GLU A 1007 -12.89 49.87 -6.05
N ASN A 1008 -13.46 49.14 -5.09
CA ASN A 1008 -14.86 48.73 -5.11
C ASN A 1008 -15.82 49.77 -4.49
N GLU A 1009 -15.42 51.05 -4.40
CA GLU A 1009 -16.23 52.15 -3.85
C GLU A 1009 -16.79 51.86 -2.44
N GLY A 1010 -16.04 51.14 -1.60
CA GLY A 1010 -16.44 50.75 -0.25
C GLY A 1010 -17.25 49.46 -0.14
N VAL A 1011 -17.41 48.70 -1.24
CA VAL A 1011 -18.01 47.37 -1.21
C VAL A 1011 -16.97 46.34 -0.73
N ILE A 1012 -17.29 45.66 0.37
CA ILE A 1012 -16.44 44.63 0.99
C ILE A 1012 -16.81 43.26 0.40
N ASP A 1013 -16.47 43.11 -0.88
CA ASP A 1013 -16.53 41.84 -1.62
C ASP A 1013 -15.13 41.58 -2.17
N LEU A 1014 -14.29 40.99 -1.31
CA LEU A 1014 -12.88 40.71 -1.63
C LEU A 1014 -12.83 39.59 -2.67
N SER A 1015 -11.96 39.73 -3.65
CA SER A 1015 -11.73 38.71 -4.68
C SER A 1015 -11.38 37.35 -4.05
N ASP A 1016 -11.76 36.28 -4.76
CA ASP A 1016 -11.38 34.91 -4.39
C ASP A 1016 -9.85 34.76 -4.22
N GLU A 1017 -9.08 35.51 -5.02
CA GLU A 1017 -7.61 35.54 -4.98
C GLU A 1017 -7.10 36.20 -3.68
N LEU A 1018 -7.71 37.29 -3.22
CA LEU A 1018 -7.34 37.93 -1.97
C LEU A 1018 -7.79 37.12 -0.74
N ASN A 1019 -8.97 36.48 -0.79
CA ASN A 1019 -9.43 35.56 0.24
C ASN A 1019 -8.51 34.34 0.40
N GLU A 1020 -8.02 33.78 -0.71
CA GLU A 1020 -7.03 32.69 -0.69
C GLU A 1020 -5.71 33.17 -0.07
N ARG A 1021 -5.24 34.37 -0.40
CA ARG A 1021 -4.03 34.97 0.20
C ARG A 1021 -4.18 35.27 1.70
N ILE A 1022 -5.38 35.62 2.17
CA ILE A 1022 -5.68 35.79 3.60
C ILE A 1022 -5.52 34.46 4.33
N GLU A 1023 -6.11 33.39 3.82
CA GLU A 1023 -5.99 32.04 4.40
C GLU A 1023 -4.54 31.52 4.37
N GLU A 1024 -3.82 31.74 3.27
CA GLU A 1024 -2.38 31.40 3.17
C GLU A 1024 -1.53 32.17 4.18
N THR A 1025 -1.87 33.43 4.44
CA THR A 1025 -1.14 34.27 5.39
C THR A 1025 -1.45 33.88 6.84
N LEU A 1026 -2.67 33.48 7.15
CA LEU A 1026 -3.04 32.93 8.46
C LEU A 1026 -2.33 31.61 8.75
N GLU A 1027 -2.11 30.77 7.73
CA GLU A 1027 -1.32 29.54 7.87
C GLU A 1027 0.21 29.83 7.92
N SER A 1028 0.68 30.90 7.28
CA SER A 1028 2.07 31.36 7.40
C SER A 1028 2.36 31.93 8.80
N LEU A 1029 1.43 32.71 9.36
CA LEU A 1029 1.48 33.18 10.75
C LEU A 1029 1.48 32.00 11.73
N ARG A 1030 0.70 30.94 11.45
CA ARG A 1030 0.74 29.67 12.21
C ARG A 1030 2.14 29.06 12.21
N GLN A 1031 2.78 28.99 11.05
CA GLN A 1031 4.12 28.45 10.91
C GLN A 1031 5.15 29.31 11.64
N LYS A 1032 5.04 30.65 11.55
CA LYS A 1032 5.92 31.57 12.29
C LYS A 1032 5.72 31.51 13.80
N LEU A 1033 4.49 31.44 14.30
CA LEU A 1033 4.23 31.26 15.74
C LEU A 1033 4.80 29.93 16.24
N ARG A 1034 4.72 28.86 15.42
CA ARG A 1034 5.39 27.59 15.68
C ARG A 1034 6.92 27.70 15.61
N GLU A 1035 7.46 28.53 14.73
CA GLU A 1035 8.91 28.79 14.62
C GLU A 1035 9.41 29.62 15.80
N VAL A 1036 8.72 30.67 16.22
CA VAL A 1036 9.05 31.47 17.42
C VAL A 1036 9.00 30.56 18.65
N ALA A 1037 7.96 29.75 18.81
CA ALA A 1037 7.87 28.77 19.89
C ALA A 1037 8.95 27.66 19.84
N ARG A 1038 9.48 27.34 18.64
CA ARG A 1038 10.56 26.37 18.43
C ARG A 1038 11.95 26.96 18.62
N VAL A 1039 12.20 28.20 18.16
CA VAL A 1039 13.45 28.96 18.39
C VAL A 1039 13.65 29.19 19.88
N VAL A 1040 12.56 29.47 20.59
CA VAL A 1040 12.49 29.51 22.06
C VAL A 1040 12.86 28.14 22.70
N SER A 1041 12.80 27.02 21.97
CA SER A 1041 13.13 25.68 22.48
C SER A 1041 14.48 25.09 22.05
N ASP A 1042 15.16 25.67 21.04
CA ASP A 1042 16.27 25.01 20.34
C ASP A 1042 17.58 25.81 20.21
N GLU A 1043 17.71 27.05 20.74
CA GLU A 1043 18.99 27.79 20.73
C GLU A 1043 19.60 28.03 22.12
N ASP A 1044 20.92 27.80 22.20
CA ASP A 1044 21.77 27.74 23.40
C ASP A 1044 21.83 29.04 24.26
N GLU A 1045 21.86 28.83 25.58
CA GLU A 1045 22.42 29.68 26.66
C GLU A 1045 21.74 31.00 27.08
N ASP A 1046 20.49 30.95 27.52
CA ASP A 1046 19.96 31.98 28.43
C ASP A 1046 19.28 31.35 29.66
N GLU A 1047 19.97 31.43 30.81
CA GLU A 1047 19.58 30.84 32.11
C GLU A 1047 18.20 31.32 32.59
N TRP A 1048 17.77 32.50 32.12
CA TRP A 1048 16.47 33.07 32.38
C TRP A 1048 15.32 32.34 31.68
N PHE A 1049 15.56 31.69 30.53
CA PHE A 1049 14.54 30.95 29.80
C PHE A 1049 14.19 29.63 30.49
N PHE A 1050 15.17 28.92 31.04
CA PHE A 1050 14.92 27.71 31.85
C PHE A 1050 14.14 28.01 33.11
N GLN A 1051 14.42 29.16 33.74
CA GLN A 1051 13.64 29.64 34.87
C GLN A 1051 12.22 29.95 34.40
N LEU A 1052 12.03 30.80 33.38
CA LEU A 1052 10.71 31.17 32.86
C LEU A 1052 9.87 29.94 32.47
N LYS A 1053 10.47 28.96 31.81
CA LYS A 1053 9.82 27.71 31.43
C LYS A 1053 9.41 26.89 32.66
N ASP A 1054 10.30 26.70 33.64
CA ASP A 1054 9.98 26.00 34.90
C ASP A 1054 8.87 26.73 35.69
N ILE A 1055 8.79 28.06 35.54
CA ILE A 1055 7.77 28.90 36.17
C ILE A 1055 6.42 28.81 35.44
N LEU A 1056 6.39 28.84 34.11
CA LEU A 1056 5.19 28.66 33.29
C LEU A 1056 4.65 27.23 33.35
N ASP A 1057 5.55 26.24 33.41
CA ASP A 1057 5.21 24.84 33.60
C ASP A 1057 4.61 24.64 35.00
N LYS A 1058 5.17 25.27 36.04
CA LYS A 1058 4.54 25.32 37.38
C LYS A 1058 3.19 26.03 37.35
N ALA A 1059 3.07 27.19 36.69
CA ALA A 1059 1.80 27.91 36.57
C ALA A 1059 0.71 27.06 35.91
N THR A 1060 1.08 26.27 34.91
CA THR A 1060 0.19 25.34 34.20
C THR A 1060 -0.16 24.12 35.06
N ASP A 1061 0.82 23.53 35.76
CA ASP A 1061 0.62 22.44 36.74
C ASP A 1061 -0.19 22.87 37.98
N LEU A 1062 -0.28 24.18 38.24
CA LEU A 1062 -1.07 24.80 39.32
C LEU A 1062 -2.47 25.23 38.85
N TRP A 1063 -2.65 25.37 37.54
CA TRP A 1063 -3.92 25.64 36.87
C TRP A 1063 -4.72 24.34 36.66
N GLU A 1064 -4.04 23.25 36.27
CA GLU A 1064 -4.57 21.87 36.29
C GLU A 1064 -4.84 21.35 37.72
#